data_AF-A0A4Y7KNG6-F1
#
_entry.id   AF-A0A4Y7KNG6-F1
#
_cell.length_a   1.000
_cell.length_b   1.000
_cell.length_c   1.000
_cell.angle_alpha   90.00
_cell.angle_beta   90.00
_cell.angle_gamma   90.00
#
_symmetry.space_group_name_H-M   'P 1'
#
loop_
_entity.id
_entity.type
_entity.pdbx_description
1 polymer ?
#
loop_
_entity_poly.entity_id
_entity_poly.type
_entity_poly.pdbx_seq_one_letter_code
_entity_poly.pdbx_strand_id
1 'polypeptide(L)'
;MAAGVELKESTTGDDNRVNGIVLDFPTNLSCDSSSSPVKIPRRVKQRLMESKSPSVTTFEDIQAKLKEADHRRQQFHEWLSSKARPKPRSPSWSSSQDDDLAQKLEAKLIAAEQKRLSILAKARKRLAKLDERRQAAKTGAELRYEKEREKLGTKVESRVQQAEENRMLLLKARRQRRAAVKERRDQSLLQRMVQESKYKECVRASICQKRAAAEKKRLGLLEAEKRRTHARLMQVKRVAKFVNHQREIERRRIKDQLEDRLQRAKSQRAEYLRQRGSLHTSVRVNWYEMHKQGDFLSRKLAREVTKRGGPGGVPSLVLDTELKRTTHTLAKGYDALQIKGKSVKSMPFEQLAVLIESSTTIQTVKALLDRFETRFTLTHSNASLSGPSKLDNIDHLLKRLTSPKRKGRPSSSRKGGPRNKGSSAEATEIPAKVSRYPVRVVLCAYMILGHPDAVFSGHGEREFLLAESAAKFVQELEMLIKVVLDGRTKSGSVLPKQTFRSQLEAFDAAWCSYLYRFVVWKVKDARSLEEDLVRAACHLELSMMQKCKLTPEQENVGLSHDKKAIQNQVTEDQRLLREKVQHLSGDAGIKRMESALSDTRSRFFEAKENGSPMDTPVAHILSPSLPGSSAALTLHSGSDEVEVSQGSLGASQKPSRVVRSLFKDTSSSPSADAVLSTTFKNRDSRLESSSDEKLARENEMLVNEIVHENRHAFADSIDISNGDQNGFQCMNMFLTVNAVFSFEQSKVREAMENAFWDGIAESMKQDDPDYGRIIELMKEVRDGLCEMAPQSWKQEIFEAIDLDILTQVLMSGTHDMEYLGKMLQFALVALQKLSAAATEDKMKETHKNLLKDLGVASSGSFIDSMIKGLRFVLQEIQALKREISKARIKIMEPIIKGPGGLEYLKKAFGGRYGSPSNVSTSLPLTVRWLSSVRGSAEEEWEEHKDSLAALMASQSSTSQGLPPSTALKTGGKVPTSSNKFEPTFYPQVSTTGDIFLAKLYLPLELTSGGQPECKGEKIDVLVRLGLLKLVSKIEGINNENLPETLKLNFSRLRSIQSQLQKIIVISTSMLVLRQSLLSKSSYINPSSMEYIVTNSVKAVTELLDSVEDVGIIEIVEKFYEFMEGSEDAEKLQASKEVMANMLLKSLRAGDPVFERVSLAVYVAVRSAVLGGTVAHGRNLAETVLRRVGAAVLVDRVIEIAEVLIIVAKVSGSVHGEWYLQVVNNV
;
A
#
# COMPACT_ATOMS: atom_id res chain seq x y z
N MET A 1 -50.49 0.69 -45.19
CA MET A 1 -50.92 1.73 -46.15
C MET A 1 -49.62 2.35 -46.69
N ALA A 2 -49.04 1.77 -47.74
CA ALA A 2 -49.26 1.99 -49.19
C ALA A 2 -48.18 2.97 -49.73
N ALA A 3 -47.44 2.78 -50.83
CA ALA A 3 -47.24 1.75 -51.88
C ALA A 3 -45.89 2.11 -52.60
N GLY A 4 -45.16 1.32 -53.41
CA GLY A 4 -45.36 0.03 -54.09
C GLY A 4 -44.00 -0.51 -54.67
N VAL A 5 -43.84 -1.83 -54.90
CA VAL A 5 -43.89 -2.59 -56.20
C VAL A 5 -42.45 -2.93 -56.68
N GLU A 6 -41.98 -4.14 -57.03
CA GLU A 6 -42.56 -5.47 -57.34
C GLU A 6 -41.46 -6.59 -57.44
N LEU A 7 -41.86 -7.86 -57.14
CA LEU A 7 -41.52 -9.19 -57.75
C LEU A 7 -40.06 -9.72 -57.76
N LYS A 8 -39.73 -11.01 -57.61
CA LYS A 8 -40.47 -12.30 -57.71
C LYS A 8 -39.62 -13.44 -57.11
N GLU A 9 -40.25 -14.44 -56.49
CA GLU A 9 -39.64 -15.75 -56.13
C GLU A 9 -39.75 -16.76 -57.28
N SER A 10 -38.76 -17.65 -57.41
CA SER A 10 -38.94 -19.00 -57.98
C SER A 10 -37.88 -19.99 -57.48
N THR A 11 -38.37 -21.21 -57.27
CA THR A 11 -37.85 -22.42 -56.60
C THR A 11 -36.87 -23.26 -57.45
N THR A 12 -36.48 -24.44 -56.91
CA THR A 12 -35.65 -25.56 -57.45
C THR A 12 -34.14 -25.43 -57.15
N GLY A 13 -33.37 -26.43 -56.72
CA GLY A 13 -33.53 -27.88 -56.59
C GLY A 13 -32.24 -28.58 -57.07
N ASP A 14 -31.84 -29.66 -56.39
CA ASP A 14 -30.86 -30.71 -56.76
C ASP A 14 -29.36 -30.66 -56.38
N ASP A 15 -28.98 -31.78 -55.76
CA ASP A 15 -27.64 -32.38 -55.56
C ASP A 15 -26.97 -32.78 -56.88
N ASN A 16 -25.65 -32.55 -57.03
CA ASN A 16 -24.71 -33.59 -57.47
C ASN A 16 -23.23 -33.15 -57.48
N ARG A 17 -22.37 -34.13 -57.18
CA ARG A 17 -20.90 -34.11 -57.28
C ARG A 17 -20.39 -34.21 -58.74
N VAL A 18 -19.10 -33.91 -58.91
CA VAL A 18 -18.07 -34.53 -59.79
C VAL A 18 -17.53 -33.68 -60.97
N ASN A 19 -16.20 -33.48 -60.93
CA ASN A 19 -15.19 -33.16 -61.98
C ASN A 19 -15.37 -31.86 -62.79
N GLY A 20 -14.35 -31.04 -63.07
CA GLY A 20 -12.92 -31.24 -63.32
C GLY A 20 -12.59 -30.31 -64.50
N ILE A 21 -11.51 -29.54 -64.51
CA ILE A 21 -10.29 -29.76 -65.34
C ILE A 21 -9.38 -28.56 -65.03
N VAL A 22 -8.28 -28.77 -64.29
CA VAL A 22 -6.91 -29.04 -64.77
C VAL A 22 -6.20 -27.78 -65.27
N LEU A 23 -5.08 -27.46 -64.63
CA LEU A 23 -3.85 -27.06 -65.31
C LEU A 23 -2.67 -27.50 -64.42
N ASP A 24 -1.89 -28.41 -64.99
CA ASP A 24 -0.81 -29.19 -64.40
C ASP A 24 0.42 -28.39 -63.97
N PHE A 25 1.14 -28.95 -62.99
CA PHE A 25 2.54 -28.68 -62.70
C PHE A 25 3.45 -29.18 -63.84
N PRO A 26 4.67 -28.63 -63.97
CA PRO A 26 5.79 -29.34 -63.34
C PRO A 26 6.80 -28.44 -62.61
N THR A 27 7.16 -28.87 -61.40
CA THR A 27 8.54 -29.08 -60.88
C THR A 27 9.68 -28.32 -61.57
N ASN A 28 10.43 -27.47 -60.87
CA ASN A 28 11.50 -27.84 -59.92
C ASN A 28 12.32 -26.62 -59.47
N LEU A 29 12.54 -26.55 -58.16
CA LEU A 29 13.78 -26.22 -57.45
C LEU A 29 14.82 -25.28 -58.11
N SER A 30 15.02 -24.13 -57.43
CA SER A 30 16.25 -23.75 -56.73
C SER A 30 16.69 -22.30 -56.95
N CYS A 31 17.05 -21.71 -55.81
CA CYS A 31 17.67 -20.42 -55.60
C CYS A 31 19.07 -20.40 -56.21
N ASP A 32 19.38 -19.38 -57.03
CA ASP A 32 20.76 -19.12 -57.47
C ASP A 32 21.30 -17.84 -56.83
N SER A 33 22.40 -18.08 -56.09
CA SER A 33 23.33 -17.09 -55.56
C SER A 33 24.36 -16.74 -56.63
N SER A 34 24.81 -15.49 -56.64
CA SER A 34 25.89 -14.98 -57.47
C SER A 34 27.25 -15.60 -57.13
N SER A 35 27.95 -16.17 -58.12
CA SER A 35 29.36 -15.85 -58.40
C SER A 35 29.77 -16.36 -59.79
N SER A 36 30.45 -15.49 -60.55
CA SER A 36 30.89 -15.67 -61.93
C SER A 36 32.19 -16.48 -62.06
N PRO A 37 32.42 -17.13 -63.23
CA PRO A 37 33.74 -17.02 -63.86
C PRO A 37 33.75 -16.81 -65.39
N VAL A 38 34.78 -16.09 -65.84
CA VAL A 38 35.52 -16.12 -67.12
C VAL A 38 34.75 -15.87 -68.45
N LYS A 39 35.06 -14.71 -69.06
CA LYS A 39 34.54 -14.22 -70.35
C LYS A 39 35.24 -14.89 -71.54
N ILE A 40 34.45 -15.53 -72.40
CA ILE A 40 34.84 -16.00 -73.75
C ILE A 40 35.11 -14.80 -74.69
N PRO A 41 36.17 -14.81 -75.52
CA PRO A 41 36.47 -13.76 -76.49
C PRO A 41 35.31 -13.49 -77.48
N ARG A 42 34.99 -12.21 -77.72
CA ARG A 42 33.84 -11.76 -78.53
C ARG A 42 33.76 -12.39 -79.94
N ARG A 43 34.90 -12.75 -80.54
CA ARG A 43 34.97 -13.36 -81.87
C ARG A 43 34.36 -14.77 -81.93
N VAL A 44 34.35 -15.49 -80.80
CA VAL A 44 33.74 -16.83 -80.67
C VAL A 44 32.25 -16.69 -80.35
N LYS A 45 31.87 -15.68 -79.55
CA LYS A 45 30.46 -15.36 -79.26
C LYS A 45 29.70 -14.90 -80.51
N GLN A 46 30.36 -14.20 -81.43
CA GLN A 46 29.72 -13.73 -82.67
C GLN A 46 29.54 -14.84 -83.71
N ARG A 47 30.44 -15.85 -83.74
CA ARG A 47 30.29 -17.03 -84.63
C ARG A 47 29.27 -18.05 -84.12
N LEU A 48 29.04 -18.12 -82.81
CA LEU A 48 28.05 -19.01 -82.19
C LEU A 48 26.63 -18.42 -82.13
N MET A 49 26.47 -17.11 -82.35
CA MET A 49 25.16 -16.42 -82.34
C MET A 49 24.61 -16.15 -83.75
N GLU A 50 25.36 -16.51 -84.79
CA GLU A 50 24.92 -16.39 -86.20
C GLU A 50 24.42 -17.74 -86.74
N SER A 51 23.60 -18.44 -85.96
CA SER A 51 22.71 -19.49 -86.49
C SER A 51 21.48 -18.83 -87.11
N LYS A 52 21.67 -18.15 -88.25
CA LYS A 52 20.55 -17.89 -89.16
C LYS A 52 20.10 -19.24 -89.72
N SER A 53 18.83 -19.54 -89.52
CA SER A 53 18.12 -20.66 -90.16
C SER A 53 18.41 -20.69 -91.67
N PRO A 54 18.44 -21.89 -92.29
CA PRO A 54 18.83 -22.05 -93.68
C PRO A 54 17.74 -21.48 -94.60
N SER A 55 17.87 -20.22 -95.01
CA SER A 55 17.19 -19.75 -96.21
C SER A 55 17.95 -20.34 -97.40
N VAL A 56 17.25 -21.18 -98.16
CA VAL A 56 17.66 -21.80 -99.43
C VAL A 56 18.64 -20.90 -100.19
N THR A 57 19.92 -21.27 -100.23
CA THR A 57 20.91 -20.62 -101.11
C THR A 57 20.68 -21.16 -102.51
N THR A 58 20.05 -20.36 -103.36
CA THR A 58 19.82 -20.65 -104.77
C THR A 58 21.16 -20.80 -105.51
N PHE A 59 21.22 -21.60 -106.57
CA PHE A 59 22.43 -21.78 -107.40
C PHE A 59 23.07 -20.44 -107.83
N GLU A 60 22.24 -19.44 -108.09
CA GLU A 60 22.67 -18.07 -108.42
C GLU A 60 23.49 -17.39 -107.31
N ASP A 61 23.17 -17.62 -106.03
CA ASP A 61 23.92 -17.04 -104.90
C ASP A 61 25.31 -17.69 -104.74
N ILE A 62 25.40 -19.00 -105.03
CA ILE A 62 26.68 -19.71 -105.04
C ILE A 62 27.53 -19.22 -106.22
N GLN A 63 26.92 -19.05 -107.39
CA GLN A 63 27.61 -18.54 -108.58
C GLN A 63 28.03 -17.07 -108.41
N ALA A 64 27.23 -16.22 -107.76
CA ALA A 64 27.57 -14.84 -107.44
C ALA A 64 28.76 -14.76 -106.48
N LYS A 65 28.76 -15.58 -105.42
CA LYS A 65 29.90 -15.65 -104.48
C LYS A 65 31.17 -16.19 -105.12
N LEU A 66 31.06 -17.14 -106.06
CA LEU A 66 32.20 -17.64 -106.83
C LEU A 66 32.74 -16.57 -107.79
N LYS A 67 31.86 -15.84 -108.51
CA LYS A 67 32.26 -14.71 -109.36
C LYS A 67 32.92 -13.59 -108.54
N GLU A 68 32.42 -13.29 -107.35
CA GLU A 68 33.02 -12.30 -106.46
C GLU A 68 34.36 -12.77 -105.88
N ALA A 69 34.52 -14.08 -105.62
CA ALA A 69 35.81 -14.65 -105.26
C ALA A 69 36.81 -14.59 -106.42
N ASP A 70 36.37 -14.82 -107.65
CA ASP A 70 37.20 -14.69 -108.85
C ASP A 70 37.56 -13.23 -109.14
N HIS A 71 36.65 -12.29 -108.94
CA HIS A 71 36.94 -10.87 -109.07
C HIS A 71 37.97 -10.41 -108.03
N ARG A 72 37.89 -10.92 -106.79
CA ARG A 72 38.93 -10.68 -105.77
C ARG A 72 40.27 -11.29 -106.14
N ARG A 73 40.28 -12.48 -106.76
CA ARG A 73 41.51 -13.10 -107.29
C ARG A 73 42.10 -12.27 -108.44
N GLN A 74 41.28 -11.78 -109.36
CA GLN A 74 41.70 -10.91 -110.45
C GLN A 74 42.28 -9.59 -109.94
N GLN A 75 41.60 -8.90 -109.03
CA GLN A 75 42.12 -7.68 -108.39
C GLN A 75 43.46 -7.92 -107.66
N PHE A 76 43.63 -9.10 -107.05
CA PHE A 76 44.89 -9.46 -106.42
C PHE A 76 46.02 -9.72 -107.43
N HIS A 77 45.74 -10.41 -108.54
CA HIS A 77 46.71 -10.61 -109.63
C HIS A 77 47.04 -9.29 -110.35
N GLU A 78 46.07 -8.41 -110.54
CA GLU A 78 46.24 -7.08 -111.14
C GLU A 78 47.07 -6.16 -110.23
N TRP A 79 46.83 -6.23 -108.91
CA TRP A 79 47.67 -5.58 -107.90
C TRP A 79 49.11 -6.12 -107.88
N LEU A 80 49.31 -7.44 -108.01
CA LEU A 80 50.64 -8.03 -108.16
C LEU A 80 51.32 -7.59 -109.47
N SER A 81 50.58 -7.50 -110.57
CA SER A 81 51.11 -7.05 -111.87
C SER A 81 51.50 -5.57 -111.88
N SER A 82 50.74 -4.71 -111.17
CA SER A 82 51.05 -3.28 -111.03
C SER A 82 52.23 -3.02 -110.08
N LYS A 83 52.53 -3.94 -109.16
CA LYS A 83 53.77 -3.93 -108.36
C LYS A 83 55.01 -4.45 -109.12
N ALA A 84 54.82 -5.26 -110.15
CA ALA A 84 55.91 -5.88 -110.93
C ALA A 84 56.31 -5.08 -112.19
N ARG A 85 55.73 -3.89 -112.44
CA ARG A 85 56.17 -2.99 -113.51
C ARG A 85 57.46 -2.26 -113.10
N PRO A 86 58.56 -2.36 -113.88
CA PRO A 86 59.73 -1.52 -113.68
C PRO A 86 59.35 -0.05 -113.81
N LYS A 87 59.78 0.78 -112.84
CA LYS A 87 59.72 2.25 -112.97
C LYS A 87 60.41 2.66 -114.28
N PRO A 88 59.79 3.48 -115.16
CA PRO A 88 60.49 4.03 -116.30
C PRO A 88 61.64 4.93 -115.80
N ARG A 89 62.81 4.74 -116.42
CA ARG A 89 64.03 5.54 -116.25
C ARG A 89 63.68 7.01 -116.55
N SER A 90 63.87 7.90 -115.58
CA SER A 90 63.71 9.35 -115.72
C SER A 90 64.65 9.92 -116.80
N PRO A 91 64.22 10.90 -117.62
CA PRO A 91 65.13 11.64 -118.49
C PRO A 91 66.02 12.59 -117.67
N SER A 92 67.31 12.54 -117.95
CA SER A 92 68.34 13.47 -117.50
C SER A 92 68.10 14.87 -118.10
N TRP A 93 67.97 15.89 -117.25
CA TRP A 93 68.12 17.29 -117.67
C TRP A 93 69.15 17.95 -116.76
N SER A 94 70.23 18.39 -117.40
CA SER A 94 71.30 19.18 -116.80
C SER A 94 71.04 20.67 -116.99
N SER A 95 71.45 21.44 -115.99
CA SER A 95 71.94 22.83 -116.03
C SER A 95 70.97 24.02 -115.91
N SER A 96 71.41 24.89 -114.99
CA SER A 96 71.17 26.33 -114.81
C SER A 96 70.06 26.76 -113.84
N GLN A 97 70.47 27.67 -112.94
CA GLN A 97 69.74 28.52 -111.99
C GLN A 97 69.64 28.05 -110.52
N ASP A 98 70.66 28.44 -109.75
CA ASP A 98 70.68 28.41 -108.28
C ASP A 98 69.64 29.36 -107.64
N ASP A 99 69.03 30.28 -108.39
CA ASP A 99 67.96 31.18 -107.91
C ASP A 99 66.59 30.48 -107.74
N ASP A 100 66.44 29.26 -108.26
CA ASP A 100 65.19 28.48 -108.25
C ASP A 100 65.12 27.46 -107.09
N LEU A 101 66.25 27.19 -106.42
CA LEU A 101 66.30 26.20 -105.32
C LEU A 101 65.72 26.75 -104.02
N ALA A 102 65.97 28.03 -103.72
CA ALA A 102 65.43 28.72 -102.56
C ALA A 102 63.91 28.87 -102.65
N GLN A 103 63.38 29.31 -103.80
CA GLN A 103 61.94 29.41 -104.04
C GLN A 103 61.24 28.04 -104.00
N LYS A 104 61.87 26.98 -104.53
CA LYS A 104 61.35 25.61 -104.43
C LYS A 104 61.36 25.08 -103.00
N LEU A 105 62.37 25.42 -102.19
CA LEU A 105 62.46 25.00 -100.79
C LEU A 105 61.45 25.76 -99.94
N GLU A 106 61.28 27.05 -100.17
CA GLU A 106 60.25 27.89 -99.55
C GLU A 106 58.84 27.41 -99.91
N ALA A 107 58.55 27.14 -101.19
CA ALA A 107 57.28 26.57 -101.62
C ALA A 107 57.01 25.19 -100.98
N LYS A 108 58.04 24.35 -100.81
CA LYS A 108 57.93 23.06 -100.11
C LYS A 108 57.71 23.23 -98.60
N LEU A 109 58.34 24.22 -97.96
CA LEU A 109 58.12 24.54 -96.55
C LEU A 109 56.70 25.10 -96.33
N ILE A 110 56.24 26.01 -97.18
CA ILE A 110 54.87 26.55 -97.14
C ILE A 110 53.85 25.42 -97.38
N ALA A 111 54.08 24.54 -98.36
CA ALA A 111 53.21 23.39 -98.60
C ALA A 111 53.21 22.40 -97.43
N ALA A 112 54.37 22.17 -96.79
CA ALA A 112 54.48 21.36 -95.59
C ALA A 112 53.76 21.99 -94.39
N GLU A 113 53.85 23.31 -94.23
CA GLU A 113 53.15 24.07 -93.19
C GLU A 113 51.64 24.05 -93.40
N GLN A 114 51.16 24.32 -94.61
CA GLN A 114 49.74 24.19 -94.97
C GLN A 114 49.23 22.76 -94.75
N LYS A 115 50.02 21.74 -95.07
CA LYS A 115 49.69 20.34 -94.78
C LYS A 115 49.64 20.07 -93.28
N ARG A 116 50.57 20.62 -92.49
CA ARG A 116 50.57 20.52 -91.02
C ARG A 116 49.33 21.17 -90.43
N LEU A 117 48.99 22.38 -90.86
CA LEU A 117 47.79 23.11 -90.43
C LEU A 117 46.50 22.37 -90.82
N SER A 118 46.45 21.79 -92.02
CA SER A 118 45.32 20.96 -92.47
C SER A 118 45.14 19.71 -91.58
N ILE A 119 46.23 19.04 -91.22
CA ILE A 119 46.20 17.88 -90.31
C ILE A 119 45.73 18.30 -88.91
N LEU A 120 46.25 19.42 -88.38
CA LEU A 120 45.82 19.96 -87.08
C LEU A 120 44.35 20.37 -87.09
N ALA A 121 43.86 21.00 -88.16
CA ALA A 121 42.45 21.37 -88.31
C ALA A 121 41.55 20.13 -88.36
N LYS A 122 41.93 19.08 -89.11
CA LYS A 122 41.21 17.79 -89.14
C LYS A 122 41.22 17.09 -87.79
N ALA A 123 42.34 17.12 -87.06
CA ALA A 123 42.44 16.55 -85.71
C ALA A 123 41.57 17.31 -84.70
N ARG A 124 41.61 18.64 -84.71
CA ARG A 124 40.75 19.50 -83.87
C ARG A 124 39.27 19.26 -84.15
N LYS A 125 38.86 19.18 -85.42
CA LYS A 125 37.47 18.88 -85.79
C LYS A 125 37.03 17.49 -85.33
N ARG A 126 37.91 16.48 -85.40
CA ARG A 126 37.63 15.13 -84.86
C ARG A 126 37.49 15.14 -83.33
N LEU A 127 38.38 15.85 -82.63
CA LEU A 127 38.34 15.98 -81.18
C LEU A 127 37.07 16.69 -80.70
N ALA A 128 36.69 17.81 -81.34
CA ALA A 128 35.45 18.52 -81.04
C ALA A 128 34.21 17.62 -81.19
N LYS A 129 34.14 16.82 -82.27
CA LYS A 129 33.04 15.87 -82.48
C LYS A 129 33.02 14.72 -81.48
N LEU A 130 34.19 14.29 -80.98
CA LEU A 130 34.26 13.31 -79.89
C LEU A 130 33.81 13.90 -78.57
N ASP A 131 34.16 15.14 -78.28
CA ASP A 131 33.76 15.82 -77.06
C ASP A 131 32.25 16.11 -77.03
N GLU A 132 31.68 16.57 -78.15
CA GLU A 132 30.23 16.71 -78.34
C GLU A 132 29.48 15.40 -78.04
N ARG A 133 30.00 14.25 -78.51
CA ARG A 133 29.43 12.93 -78.21
C ARG A 133 29.55 12.54 -76.74
N ARG A 134 30.66 12.89 -76.08
CA ARG A 134 30.83 12.65 -74.64
C ARG A 134 29.85 13.49 -73.83
N GLN A 135 29.68 14.77 -74.17
CA GLN A 135 28.73 15.65 -73.51
C GLN A 135 27.28 15.19 -73.74
N ALA A 136 26.93 14.78 -74.97
CA ALA A 136 25.61 14.20 -75.26
C ALA A 136 25.36 12.89 -74.47
N ALA A 137 26.37 12.05 -74.31
CA ALA A 137 26.25 10.83 -73.50
C ALA A 137 26.12 11.14 -71.99
N LYS A 138 26.86 12.14 -71.50
CA LYS A 138 26.80 12.62 -70.11
C LYS A 138 25.42 13.20 -69.78
N THR A 139 24.96 14.17 -70.56
CA THR A 139 23.61 14.77 -70.41
C THR A 139 22.51 13.73 -70.54
N GLY A 140 22.62 12.79 -71.48
CA GLY A 140 21.67 11.68 -71.61
C GLY A 140 21.65 10.74 -70.40
N ALA A 141 22.76 10.57 -69.69
CA ALA A 141 22.81 9.79 -68.45
C ALA A 141 22.21 10.57 -67.26
N GLU A 142 22.51 11.86 -67.15
CA GLU A 142 21.95 12.75 -66.13
C GLU A 142 20.41 12.80 -66.23
N LEU A 143 19.87 12.99 -67.43
CA LEU A 143 18.41 12.99 -67.66
C LEU A 143 17.73 11.65 -67.29
N ARG A 144 18.42 10.51 -67.49
CA ARG A 144 17.87 9.21 -67.06
C ARG A 144 17.84 9.09 -65.55
N TYR A 145 18.91 9.52 -64.88
CA TYR A 145 18.99 9.50 -63.43
C TYR A 145 17.93 10.42 -62.80
N GLU A 146 17.75 11.62 -63.34
CA GLU A 146 16.74 12.58 -62.87
C GLU A 146 15.32 12.04 -63.04
N LYS A 147 15.02 11.45 -64.20
CA LYS A 147 13.72 10.80 -64.44
C LYS A 147 13.45 9.61 -63.53
N GLU A 148 14.48 8.82 -63.18
CA GLU A 148 14.35 7.74 -62.21
C GLU A 148 14.14 8.27 -60.80
N ARG A 149 14.86 9.34 -60.42
CA ARG A 149 14.70 10.02 -59.14
C ARG A 149 13.28 10.57 -58.96
N GLU A 150 12.71 11.23 -59.96
CA GLU A 150 11.32 11.74 -59.91
C GLU A 150 10.30 10.60 -59.77
N LYS A 151 10.47 9.50 -60.53
CA LYS A 151 9.60 8.32 -60.43
C LYS A 151 9.69 7.65 -59.06
N LEU A 152 10.88 7.58 -58.49
CA LEU A 152 11.07 7.03 -57.15
C LEU A 152 10.52 7.98 -56.08
N GLY A 153 10.71 9.29 -56.23
CA GLY A 153 10.16 10.32 -55.34
C GLY A 153 8.63 10.21 -55.25
N THR A 154 7.94 10.24 -56.39
CA THR A 154 6.47 10.09 -56.45
C THR A 154 5.97 8.74 -55.90
N LYS A 155 6.74 7.66 -56.10
CA LYS A 155 6.42 6.34 -55.54
C LYS A 155 6.61 6.27 -54.02
N VAL A 156 7.61 6.96 -53.49
CA VAL A 156 7.84 7.07 -52.05
C VAL A 156 6.76 7.95 -51.41
N GLU A 157 6.43 9.09 -52.01
CA GLU A 157 5.37 9.99 -51.53
C GLU A 157 4.01 9.29 -51.46
N SER A 158 3.62 8.57 -52.52
CA SER A 158 2.37 7.79 -52.51
C SER A 158 2.36 6.67 -51.46
N ARG A 159 3.49 5.99 -51.23
CA ARG A 159 3.63 4.98 -50.17
C ARG A 159 3.51 5.59 -48.78
N VAL A 160 4.07 6.79 -48.57
CA VAL A 160 3.98 7.53 -47.30
C VAL A 160 2.55 7.96 -47.03
N GLN A 161 1.87 8.57 -48.00
CA GLN A 161 0.46 8.94 -47.88
C GLN A 161 -0.42 7.74 -47.56
N GLN A 162 -0.21 6.62 -48.26
CA GLN A 162 -0.93 5.36 -47.98
C GLN A 162 -0.64 4.83 -46.57
N ALA A 163 0.59 4.93 -46.09
CA ALA A 163 0.95 4.54 -44.72
C ALA A 163 0.29 5.44 -43.66
N GLU A 164 0.18 6.74 -43.94
CA GLU A 164 -0.50 7.70 -43.08
C GLU A 164 -2.01 7.43 -43.01
N GLU A 165 -2.66 7.17 -44.14
CA GLU A 165 -4.07 6.78 -44.20
C GLU A 165 -4.31 5.49 -43.40
N ASN A 166 -3.47 4.47 -43.59
CA ASN A 166 -3.53 3.23 -42.83
C ASN A 166 -3.34 3.46 -41.32
N ARG A 167 -2.41 4.33 -40.94
CA ARG A 167 -2.19 4.72 -39.53
C ARG A 167 -3.43 5.41 -38.96
N MET A 168 -4.05 6.32 -39.70
CA MET A 168 -5.25 7.03 -39.27
C MET A 168 -6.45 6.09 -39.12
N LEU A 169 -6.63 5.13 -40.05
CA LEU A 169 -7.66 4.10 -39.95
C LEU A 169 -7.46 3.21 -38.72
N LEU A 170 -6.23 2.78 -38.44
CA LEU A 170 -5.91 1.98 -37.26
C LEU A 170 -6.21 2.75 -35.97
N LEU A 171 -5.85 4.03 -35.91
CA LEU A 171 -6.15 4.89 -34.76
C LEU A 171 -7.66 5.10 -34.59
N LYS A 172 -8.41 5.31 -35.67
CA LYS A 172 -9.87 5.43 -35.66
C LYS A 172 -10.53 4.14 -35.14
N ALA A 173 -10.10 2.98 -35.63
CA ALA A 173 -10.59 1.68 -35.18
C ALA A 173 -10.28 1.44 -33.68
N ARG A 174 -9.07 1.80 -33.22
CA ARG A 174 -8.71 1.72 -31.79
C ARG A 174 -9.57 2.64 -30.93
N ARG A 175 -9.83 3.88 -31.38
CA ARG A 175 -10.73 4.82 -30.68
C ARG A 175 -12.15 4.28 -30.58
N GLN A 176 -12.69 3.74 -31.68
CA GLN A 176 -14.03 3.13 -31.70
C GLN A 176 -14.13 1.91 -30.77
N ARG A 177 -13.13 1.01 -30.77
CA ARG A 177 -13.11 -0.12 -29.83
C ARG A 177 -13.07 0.33 -28.38
N ARG A 178 -12.27 1.35 -28.06
CA ARG A 178 -12.23 1.93 -26.70
C ARG A 178 -13.57 2.55 -26.31
N ALA A 179 -14.22 3.27 -27.21
CA ALA A 179 -15.54 3.84 -26.99
C ALA A 179 -16.60 2.75 -26.74
N ALA A 180 -16.63 1.70 -27.57
CA ALA A 180 -17.56 0.58 -27.40
C ALA A 180 -17.32 -0.20 -26.10
N VAL A 181 -16.07 -0.40 -25.69
CA VAL A 181 -15.74 -1.04 -24.40
C VAL A 181 -16.18 -0.15 -23.23
N LYS A 182 -16.00 1.17 -23.33
CA LYS A 182 -16.47 2.12 -22.32
C LYS A 182 -17.99 2.06 -22.20
N GLU A 183 -18.71 2.13 -23.31
CA GLU A 183 -20.18 2.04 -23.33
C GLU A 183 -20.70 0.73 -22.72
N ARG A 184 -20.07 -0.43 -23.03
CA ARG A 184 -20.43 -1.71 -22.40
C ARG A 184 -20.19 -1.71 -20.90
N ARG A 185 -19.10 -1.09 -20.42
CA ARG A 185 -18.82 -0.96 -18.99
C ARG A 185 -19.87 -0.08 -18.32
N ASP A 186 -20.20 1.05 -18.93
CA ASP A 186 -21.20 1.99 -18.40
C ASP A 186 -22.59 1.33 -18.33
N GLN A 187 -22.99 0.58 -19.36
CA GLN A 187 -24.23 -0.21 -19.36
C GLN A 187 -24.23 -1.31 -18.28
N SER A 188 -23.11 -2.03 -18.11
CA SER A 188 -22.99 -3.05 -17.06
C SER A 188 -23.04 -2.44 -15.66
N LEU A 189 -22.41 -1.28 -15.44
CA LEU A 189 -22.48 -0.55 -14.18
C LEU A 189 -23.89 -0.09 -13.88
N LEU A 190 -24.60 0.44 -14.87
CA LEU A 190 -26.01 0.83 -14.71
C LEU A 190 -26.88 -0.37 -14.32
N GLN A 191 -26.68 -1.53 -14.96
CA GLN A 191 -27.41 -2.75 -14.60
C GLN A 191 -27.09 -3.22 -13.17
N ARG A 192 -25.83 -3.15 -12.75
CA ARG A 192 -25.43 -3.48 -11.37
C ARG A 192 -26.07 -2.52 -10.36
N MET A 193 -26.05 -1.22 -10.63
CA MET A 193 -26.73 -0.23 -9.78
C MET A 193 -28.22 -0.53 -9.62
N VAL A 194 -28.90 -0.90 -10.71
CA VAL A 194 -30.31 -1.31 -10.67
C VAL A 194 -30.50 -2.58 -9.83
N GLN A 195 -29.66 -3.60 -9.99
CA GLN A 195 -29.75 -4.82 -9.18
C GLN A 195 -29.50 -4.56 -7.69
N GLU A 196 -28.50 -3.74 -7.36
CA GLU A 196 -28.21 -3.34 -5.99
C GLU A 196 -29.36 -2.53 -5.37
N SER A 197 -29.99 -1.64 -6.14
CA SER A 197 -31.16 -0.89 -5.67
C SER A 197 -32.32 -1.83 -5.32
N LYS A 198 -32.62 -2.82 -6.19
CA LYS A 198 -33.64 -3.84 -5.95
C LYS A 198 -33.31 -4.69 -4.71
N TYR A 199 -32.05 -5.08 -4.54
CA TYR A 199 -31.63 -5.80 -3.34
C TYR A 199 -31.84 -4.96 -2.07
N LYS A 200 -31.45 -3.69 -2.09
CA LYS A 200 -31.66 -2.76 -0.96
C LYS A 200 -33.15 -2.60 -0.63
N GLU A 201 -34.02 -2.53 -1.63
CA GLU A 201 -35.48 -2.50 -1.44
C GLU A 201 -36.00 -3.79 -0.79
N CYS A 202 -35.57 -4.97 -1.28
CA CYS A 202 -35.94 -6.25 -0.69
C CYS A 202 -35.49 -6.37 0.78
N VAL A 203 -34.28 -5.90 1.09
CA VAL A 203 -33.77 -5.87 2.48
C VAL A 203 -34.61 -4.93 3.35
N ARG A 204 -34.93 -3.73 2.87
CA ARG A 204 -35.82 -2.79 3.59
C ARG A 204 -37.19 -3.40 3.85
N ALA A 205 -37.79 -4.06 2.85
CA ALA A 205 -39.07 -4.75 3.01
C ALA A 205 -38.99 -5.88 4.04
N SER A 206 -37.93 -6.70 4.02
CA SER A 206 -37.70 -7.76 5.00
C SER A 206 -37.53 -7.22 6.42
N ILE A 207 -36.82 -6.11 6.59
CA ILE A 207 -36.67 -5.43 7.89
C ILE A 207 -38.03 -4.94 8.39
N CYS A 208 -38.81 -4.27 7.54
CA CYS A 208 -40.17 -3.82 7.89
C CYS A 208 -41.08 -4.99 8.28
N GLN A 209 -41.01 -6.11 7.54
CA GLN A 209 -41.77 -7.31 7.86
C GLN A 209 -41.36 -7.93 9.21
N LYS A 210 -40.06 -8.00 9.49
CA LYS A 210 -39.54 -8.49 10.78
C LYS A 210 -39.97 -7.58 11.94
N ARG A 211 -39.95 -6.26 11.74
CA ARG A 211 -40.45 -5.27 12.73
C ARG A 211 -41.95 -5.47 12.98
N ALA A 212 -42.75 -5.59 11.93
CA ALA A 212 -44.19 -5.83 12.06
C ALA A 212 -44.49 -7.17 12.77
N ALA A 213 -43.74 -8.23 12.46
CA ALA A 213 -43.87 -9.53 13.13
C ALA A 213 -43.47 -9.47 14.61
N ALA A 214 -42.40 -8.75 14.94
CA ALA A 214 -41.98 -8.53 16.32
C ALA A 214 -43.02 -7.73 17.10
N GLU A 215 -43.60 -6.69 16.51
CA GLU A 215 -44.63 -5.86 17.14
C GLU A 215 -45.92 -6.65 17.37
N LYS A 216 -46.33 -7.48 16.41
CA LYS A 216 -47.47 -8.41 16.58
C LYS A 216 -47.24 -9.38 17.74
N LYS A 217 -46.02 -9.92 17.89
CA LYS A 217 -45.66 -10.79 19.03
C LYS A 217 -45.70 -10.03 20.35
N ARG A 218 -45.16 -8.80 20.39
CA ARG A 218 -45.18 -7.93 21.58
C ARG A 218 -46.61 -7.66 22.03
N LEU A 219 -47.50 -7.26 21.12
CA LEU A 219 -48.91 -7.03 21.40
C LEU A 219 -49.61 -8.30 21.88
N GLY A 220 -49.33 -9.45 21.26
CA GLY A 220 -49.90 -10.74 21.69
C GLY A 220 -49.49 -11.14 23.12
N LEU A 221 -48.24 -10.89 23.52
CA LEU A 221 -47.77 -11.12 24.88
C LEU A 221 -48.45 -10.18 25.88
N LEU A 222 -48.58 -8.90 25.55
CA LEU A 222 -49.27 -7.91 26.39
C LEU A 222 -50.75 -8.26 26.57
N GLU A 223 -51.44 -8.70 25.52
CA GLU A 223 -52.81 -9.17 25.62
C GLU A 223 -52.93 -10.42 26.50
N ALA A 224 -52.02 -11.38 26.36
CA ALA A 224 -52.00 -12.58 27.19
C ALA A 224 -51.79 -12.24 28.67
N GLU A 225 -50.92 -11.27 28.96
CA GLU A 225 -50.72 -10.78 30.32
C GLU A 225 -51.97 -10.07 30.87
N LYS A 226 -52.59 -9.19 30.07
CA LYS A 226 -53.87 -8.54 30.42
C LYS A 226 -54.98 -9.56 30.70
N ARG A 227 -55.05 -10.66 29.95
CA ARG A 227 -56.00 -11.76 30.22
C ARG A 227 -55.70 -12.48 31.53
N ARG A 228 -54.41 -12.76 31.81
CA ARG A 228 -54.00 -13.41 33.08
C ARG A 228 -54.31 -12.55 34.30
N THR A 229 -54.04 -11.25 34.24
CA THR A 229 -54.35 -10.33 35.35
C THR A 229 -55.85 -10.22 35.56
N HIS A 230 -56.65 -10.14 34.50
CA HIS A 230 -58.11 -10.16 34.60
C HIS A 230 -58.64 -11.47 35.22
N ALA A 231 -58.09 -12.62 34.83
CA ALA A 231 -58.46 -13.91 35.41
C ALA A 231 -58.15 -14.00 36.91
N ARG A 232 -56.96 -13.51 37.34
CA ARG A 232 -56.60 -13.43 38.76
C ARG A 232 -57.56 -12.53 39.53
N LEU A 233 -57.91 -11.37 38.99
CA LEU A 233 -58.86 -10.45 39.61
C LEU A 233 -60.26 -11.08 39.75
N MET A 234 -60.70 -11.85 38.75
CA MET A 234 -61.96 -12.59 38.82
C MET A 234 -61.91 -13.71 39.87
N GLN A 235 -60.78 -14.40 40.01
CA GLN A 235 -60.58 -15.40 41.06
C GLN A 235 -60.63 -14.76 42.45
N VAL A 236 -59.94 -13.62 42.66
CA VAL A 236 -59.99 -12.85 43.90
C VAL A 236 -61.42 -12.42 44.23
N LYS A 237 -62.18 -11.91 43.24
CA LYS A 237 -63.59 -11.55 43.43
C LYS A 237 -64.44 -12.76 43.84
N ARG A 238 -64.23 -13.94 43.24
CA ARG A 238 -64.95 -15.16 43.62
C ARG A 238 -64.63 -15.59 45.05
N VAL A 239 -63.35 -15.59 45.42
CA VAL A 239 -62.89 -15.93 46.78
C VAL A 239 -63.46 -14.94 47.80
N ALA A 240 -63.44 -13.64 47.52
CA ALA A 240 -64.02 -12.63 48.40
C ALA A 240 -65.53 -12.84 48.62
N LYS A 241 -66.28 -13.14 47.55
CA LYS A 241 -67.71 -13.48 47.65
C LYS A 241 -67.95 -14.74 48.48
N PHE A 242 -67.13 -15.79 48.28
CA PHE A 242 -67.21 -17.02 49.05
C PHE A 242 -66.93 -16.79 50.53
N VAL A 243 -65.87 -16.06 50.88
CA VAL A 243 -65.52 -15.73 52.26
C VAL A 243 -66.64 -14.92 52.92
N ASN A 244 -67.24 -13.95 52.21
CA ASN A 244 -68.35 -13.18 52.76
C ASN A 244 -69.58 -14.08 53.02
N HIS A 245 -69.91 -14.96 52.07
CA HIS A 245 -70.99 -15.93 52.25
C HIS A 245 -70.73 -16.88 53.42
N GLN A 246 -69.50 -17.37 53.58
CA GLN A 246 -69.12 -18.23 54.70
C GLN A 246 -69.25 -17.49 56.04
N ARG A 247 -68.82 -16.22 56.11
CA ARG A 247 -69.02 -15.37 57.30
C ARG A 247 -70.50 -15.14 57.59
N GLU A 248 -71.33 -14.97 56.57
CA GLU A 248 -72.78 -14.85 56.70
C GLU A 248 -73.40 -16.10 57.34
N ILE A 249 -73.00 -17.29 56.87
CA ILE A 249 -73.46 -18.58 57.40
C ILE A 249 -73.05 -18.73 58.87
N GLU A 250 -71.78 -18.46 59.20
CA GLU A 250 -71.31 -18.53 60.60
C GLU A 250 -72.05 -17.53 61.50
N ARG A 251 -72.30 -16.30 61.02
CA ARG A 251 -73.11 -15.33 61.77
C ARG A 251 -74.53 -15.83 62.05
N ARG A 252 -75.18 -16.45 61.06
CA ARG A 252 -76.51 -17.05 61.25
C ARG A 252 -76.46 -18.21 62.24
N ARG A 253 -75.48 -19.09 62.10
CA ARG A 253 -75.29 -20.22 63.03
C ARG A 253 -75.09 -19.76 64.48
N ILE A 254 -74.29 -18.71 64.70
CA ILE A 254 -74.09 -18.13 66.03
C ILE A 254 -75.39 -17.50 66.55
N LYS A 255 -76.14 -16.81 65.69
CA LYS A 255 -77.45 -16.25 66.04
C LYS A 255 -78.43 -17.34 66.47
N ASP A 256 -78.55 -18.41 65.69
CA ASP A 256 -79.43 -19.54 65.99
C ASP A 256 -79.00 -20.24 67.30
N GLN A 257 -77.69 -20.42 67.52
CA GLN A 257 -77.17 -20.95 68.79
C GLN A 257 -77.50 -20.06 69.99
N LEU A 258 -77.46 -18.74 69.83
CA LEU A 258 -77.84 -17.80 70.88
C LEU A 258 -79.36 -17.84 71.13
N GLU A 259 -80.17 -17.94 70.07
CA GLU A 259 -81.62 -18.12 70.18
C GLU A 259 -81.97 -19.43 70.88
N ASP A 260 -81.32 -20.55 70.52
CA ASP A 260 -81.48 -21.84 71.19
C ASP A 260 -81.04 -21.80 72.66
N ARG A 261 -79.95 -21.10 72.99
CA ARG A 261 -79.51 -20.91 74.38
C ARG A 261 -80.50 -20.06 75.16
N LEU A 262 -81.08 -19.04 74.52
CA LEU A 262 -82.09 -18.18 75.13
C LEU A 262 -83.41 -18.93 75.33
N GLN A 263 -83.83 -19.78 74.38
CA GLN A 263 -84.98 -20.67 74.55
C GLN A 263 -84.74 -21.73 75.61
N ARG A 264 -83.55 -22.33 75.68
CA ARG A 264 -83.17 -23.25 76.75
C ARG A 264 -83.15 -22.56 78.10
N ALA A 265 -82.61 -21.35 78.21
CA ALA A 265 -82.65 -20.55 79.44
C ALA A 265 -84.09 -20.18 79.84
N LYS A 266 -84.97 -19.85 78.88
CA LYS A 266 -86.40 -19.64 79.12
C LYS A 266 -87.09 -20.93 79.60
N SER A 267 -86.78 -22.06 79.00
CA SER A 267 -87.31 -23.37 79.38
C SER A 267 -86.80 -23.82 80.75
N GLN A 268 -85.51 -23.65 81.04
CA GLN A 268 -84.91 -23.89 82.35
C GLN A 268 -85.45 -22.94 83.42
N ARG A 269 -85.73 -21.68 83.08
CA ARG A 269 -86.42 -20.74 83.98
C ARG A 269 -87.86 -21.18 84.23
N ALA A 270 -88.58 -21.65 83.21
CA ALA A 270 -89.92 -22.21 83.36
C ALA A 270 -89.90 -23.49 84.20
N GLU A 271 -88.92 -24.38 84.01
CA GLU A 271 -88.71 -25.56 84.85
C GLU A 271 -88.28 -25.21 86.27
N TYR A 272 -87.41 -24.23 86.47
CA TYR A 272 -86.99 -23.75 87.80
C TYR A 272 -88.16 -23.12 88.55
N LEU A 273 -89.06 -22.41 87.85
CA LEU A 273 -90.33 -21.93 88.41
C LEU A 273 -91.30 -23.09 88.70
N ARG A 274 -91.32 -24.14 87.87
CA ARG A 274 -92.10 -25.38 88.06
C ARG A 274 -91.55 -26.24 89.21
N GLN A 275 -90.24 -26.17 89.49
CA GLN A 275 -89.54 -26.88 90.57
C GLN A 275 -89.54 -26.11 91.91
N ARG A 276 -90.03 -24.86 91.94
CA ARG A 276 -90.27 -24.11 93.20
C ARG A 276 -91.52 -24.57 93.96
N GLY A 277 -92.16 -25.65 93.50
CA GLY A 277 -93.26 -26.35 94.16
C GLY A 277 -93.09 -27.87 94.16
N SER A 278 -91.97 -28.39 94.68
CA SER A 278 -91.90 -29.76 95.24
C SER A 278 -90.56 -30.01 95.94
N LEU A 279 -90.63 -30.59 97.13
CA LEU A 279 -89.53 -30.89 98.08
C LEU A 279 -88.72 -32.15 97.70
N HIS A 280 -87.43 -32.15 98.12
CA HIS A 280 -86.46 -33.26 98.29
C HIS A 280 -86.17 -34.17 97.07
N THR A 281 -84.91 -34.40 96.66
CA THR A 281 -83.97 -35.31 97.35
C THR A 281 -82.58 -35.26 96.67
N SER A 282 -81.54 -35.40 97.48
CA SER A 282 -80.11 -35.50 97.16
C SER A 282 -79.67 -36.86 96.61
N VAL A 283 -78.80 -36.93 95.58
CA VAL A 283 -77.80 -38.02 95.41
C VAL A 283 -76.53 -37.49 94.70
N ARG A 284 -75.38 -37.92 95.22
CA ARG A 284 -73.99 -37.62 94.85
C ARG A 284 -73.48 -38.39 93.61
N VAL A 285 -72.61 -37.70 92.87
CA VAL A 285 -71.27 -38.12 92.35
C VAL A 285 -71.20 -39.31 91.38
N ASN A 286 -70.74 -39.04 90.15
CA ASN A 286 -69.53 -39.69 89.64
C ASN A 286 -68.75 -38.73 88.71
N TRP A 287 -67.51 -38.46 89.11
CA TRP A 287 -66.50 -37.62 88.44
C TRP A 287 -65.46 -38.58 87.91
N TYR A 288 -65.41 -38.88 86.61
CA TYR A 288 -64.21 -39.38 85.91
C TYR A 288 -64.53 -39.61 84.42
N GLU A 289 -64.43 -38.57 83.59
CA GLU A 289 -63.96 -38.67 82.20
C GLU A 289 -63.90 -37.28 81.56
N MET A 290 -62.92 -37.06 80.69
CA MET A 290 -62.60 -35.82 79.96
C MET A 290 -61.58 -34.86 80.59
N HIS A 291 -60.42 -35.41 80.95
CA HIS A 291 -59.14 -34.71 80.79
C HIS A 291 -58.19 -35.54 79.94
N LYS A 292 -58.04 -35.16 78.66
CA LYS A 292 -56.87 -35.43 77.82
C LYS A 292 -56.96 -34.64 76.50
N GLN A 293 -56.96 -33.32 76.63
CA GLN A 293 -56.33 -32.43 75.65
C GLN A 293 -55.18 -31.77 76.37
N GLY A 294 -53.97 -32.13 75.94
CA GLY A 294 -52.74 -31.84 76.68
C GLY A 294 -51.62 -32.66 76.08
N ASP A 295 -51.22 -32.21 74.90
CA ASP A 295 -49.84 -32.20 74.47
C ASP A 295 -49.19 -33.39 73.76
N PHE A 296 -48.41 -32.94 72.77
CA PHE A 296 -47.22 -33.55 72.19
C PHE A 296 -47.45 -34.50 71.00
N LEU A 297 -47.53 -34.00 69.77
CA LEU A 297 -46.47 -33.25 69.06
C LEU A 297 -45.05 -33.85 69.20
N SER A 298 -44.91 -35.18 69.36
CA SER A 298 -43.58 -35.83 69.36
C SER A 298 -43.57 -37.29 68.90
N ARG A 299 -44.38 -37.68 67.90
CA ARG A 299 -44.38 -39.09 67.42
C ARG A 299 -44.55 -39.33 65.91
N LYS A 300 -44.18 -38.38 65.05
CA LYS A 300 -44.27 -38.58 63.58
C LYS A 300 -43.01 -38.24 62.78
N LEU A 301 -41.85 -38.53 63.37
CA LEU A 301 -40.56 -38.60 62.68
C LEU A 301 -39.82 -39.85 63.15
N ALA A 302 -40.22 -41.02 62.64
CA ALA A 302 -39.37 -42.21 62.63
C ALA A 302 -39.90 -43.26 61.62
N ARG A 303 -39.08 -43.48 60.58
CA ARG A 303 -38.89 -44.73 59.82
C ARG A 303 -39.98 -45.18 58.84
N GLU A 304 -39.72 -44.82 57.58
CA GLU A 304 -39.55 -45.69 56.42
C GLU A 304 -40.33 -47.02 56.28
N VAL A 305 -40.94 -47.12 55.10
CA VAL A 305 -40.89 -48.25 54.14
C VAL A 305 -41.34 -49.62 54.66
N THR A 306 -42.50 -50.13 54.19
CA THR A 306 -42.59 -51.18 53.16
C THR A 306 -44.06 -51.56 52.85
N LYS A 307 -44.30 -51.97 51.60
CA LYS A 307 -45.29 -52.96 51.09
C LYS A 307 -46.45 -52.46 50.20
N ARG A 308 -46.36 -52.94 48.94
CA ARG A 308 -47.39 -53.53 48.05
C ARG A 308 -48.52 -52.61 47.57
N GLY A 309 -48.98 -52.64 46.32
CA GLY A 309 -48.79 -53.56 45.20
C GLY A 309 -50.08 -53.63 44.37
N GLY A 310 -49.96 -53.68 43.04
CA GLY A 310 -51.04 -54.09 42.11
C GLY A 310 -51.81 -52.96 41.39
N PRO A 311 -52.57 -53.27 40.32
CA PRO A 311 -52.05 -53.39 38.94
C PRO A 311 -52.92 -52.69 37.88
N GLY A 312 -52.39 -52.42 36.68
CA GLY A 312 -53.24 -52.10 35.52
C GLY A 312 -52.51 -51.55 34.28
N GLY A 313 -52.48 -52.35 33.20
CA GLY A 313 -52.39 -51.88 31.80
C GLY A 313 -51.04 -51.98 31.08
N VAL A 314 -50.89 -53.01 30.23
CA VAL A 314 -49.94 -53.15 29.09
C VAL A 314 -50.83 -53.16 27.82
N PRO A 315 -50.38 -52.93 26.55
CA PRO A 315 -49.01 -52.79 26.05
C PRO A 315 -48.75 -51.75 24.92
N SER A 316 -47.47 -51.66 24.56
CA SER A 316 -46.92 -51.26 23.24
C SER A 316 -46.48 -49.80 23.03
N LEU A 317 -45.18 -49.55 23.18
CA LEU A 317 -44.31 -49.22 22.04
C LEU A 317 -42.84 -49.30 22.48
N VAL A 318 -42.13 -50.20 21.84
CA VAL A 318 -40.67 -50.33 21.87
C VAL A 318 -40.07 -49.06 21.26
N LEU A 319 -39.26 -48.32 22.03
CA LEU A 319 -38.04 -47.63 21.60
C LEU A 319 -37.35 -46.89 22.77
N ASP A 320 -36.06 -47.20 22.88
CA ASP A 320 -34.95 -46.42 23.45
C ASP A 320 -34.65 -46.42 24.96
N THR A 321 -33.79 -47.39 25.28
CA THR A 321 -33.15 -47.81 26.52
C THR A 321 -32.08 -46.88 27.12
N GLU A 322 -31.98 -45.60 26.76
CA GLU A 322 -30.84 -44.76 27.20
C GLU A 322 -31.04 -43.94 28.49
N LEU A 323 -32.27 -43.82 29.02
CA LEU A 323 -32.56 -42.94 30.16
C LEU A 323 -32.57 -43.62 31.55
N LYS A 324 -32.01 -44.82 31.69
CA LYS A 324 -32.00 -45.57 32.98
C LYS A 324 -30.64 -45.69 33.67
N ARG A 325 -29.59 -44.99 33.23
CA ARG A 325 -28.27 -45.01 33.87
C ARG A 325 -28.06 -43.77 34.75
N THR A 326 -27.72 -43.97 36.02
CA THR A 326 -27.34 -42.88 36.93
C THR A 326 -25.97 -42.33 36.57
N THR A 327 -25.67 -41.06 36.89
CA THR A 327 -24.34 -40.46 36.61
C THR A 327 -23.21 -41.26 37.24
N HIS A 328 -23.45 -41.89 38.40
CA HIS A 328 -22.52 -42.82 39.04
C HIS A 328 -22.29 -44.09 38.19
N THR A 329 -23.33 -44.70 37.62
CA THR A 329 -23.15 -45.87 36.74
C THR A 329 -22.41 -45.55 35.44
N LEU A 330 -22.62 -44.35 34.87
CA LEU A 330 -21.88 -43.90 33.68
C LEU A 330 -20.41 -43.59 34.00
N ALA A 331 -20.13 -42.95 35.14
CA ALA A 331 -18.77 -42.71 35.61
C ALA A 331 -18.02 -44.03 35.92
N LYS A 332 -18.71 -45.03 36.49
CA LYS A 332 -18.16 -46.37 36.71
C LYS A 332 -17.88 -47.10 35.39
N GLY A 333 -18.75 -46.91 34.39
CA GLY A 333 -18.53 -47.40 33.03
C GLY A 333 -17.33 -46.78 32.33
N TYR A 334 -17.06 -45.48 32.57
CA TYR A 334 -15.85 -44.81 32.08
C TYR A 334 -14.58 -45.26 32.82
N ASP A 335 -14.62 -45.38 34.15
CA ASP A 335 -13.47 -45.82 34.94
C ASP A 335 -13.00 -47.25 34.56
N ALA A 336 -13.94 -48.10 34.11
CA ALA A 336 -13.66 -49.43 33.59
C ALA A 336 -12.89 -49.43 32.24
N LEU A 337 -12.88 -48.33 31.48
CA LEU A 337 -12.11 -48.19 30.23
C LEU A 337 -10.60 -48.02 30.50
N GLN A 338 -10.19 -47.76 31.75
CA GLN A 338 -8.81 -47.58 32.18
C GLN A 338 -8.03 -46.45 31.47
N ILE A 339 -8.72 -45.52 30.82
CA ILE A 339 -8.15 -44.32 30.21
C ILE A 339 -7.91 -43.28 31.32
N LYS A 340 -6.74 -43.35 31.97
CA LYS A 340 -6.29 -42.43 33.02
C LYS A 340 -4.99 -41.74 32.59
N GLY A 341 -4.78 -40.50 33.01
CA GLY A 341 -3.63 -39.68 32.60
C GLY A 341 -2.27 -40.30 32.96
N LYS A 342 -2.23 -41.16 33.99
CA LYS A 342 -1.02 -41.92 34.35
C LYS A 342 -0.83 -43.20 33.52
N SER A 343 -1.91 -43.89 33.13
CA SER A 343 -1.82 -45.12 32.33
C SER A 343 -1.54 -44.82 30.85
N VAL A 344 -2.06 -43.70 30.36
CA VAL A 344 -1.90 -43.26 28.96
C VAL A 344 -0.46 -42.85 28.64
N LYS A 345 0.30 -42.31 29.61
CA LYS A 345 1.73 -41.99 29.42
C LYS A 345 2.64 -43.21 29.30
N SER A 346 2.21 -44.37 29.81
CA SER A 346 2.96 -45.63 29.77
C SER A 346 2.50 -46.60 28.68
N MET A 347 1.38 -46.29 28.02
CA MET A 347 0.81 -47.11 26.94
C MET A 347 1.46 -46.75 25.60
N PRO A 348 1.69 -47.68 24.66
CA PRO A 348 2.12 -47.34 23.29
C PRO A 348 1.04 -46.60 22.48
N PHE A 349 1.46 -45.76 21.52
CA PHE A 349 0.56 -44.90 20.74
C PHE A 349 -0.49 -45.69 19.94
N GLU A 350 -0.07 -46.78 19.30
CA GLU A 350 -0.95 -47.63 18.49
C GLU A 350 -2.02 -48.31 19.36
N GLN A 351 -1.65 -48.72 20.58
CA GLN A 351 -2.58 -49.33 21.53
C GLN A 351 -3.60 -48.31 22.04
N LEU A 352 -3.17 -47.08 22.32
CA LEU A 352 -4.05 -45.99 22.72
C LEU A 352 -5.01 -45.58 21.58
N ALA A 353 -4.50 -45.49 20.34
CA ALA A 353 -5.29 -45.13 19.16
C ALA A 353 -6.41 -46.14 18.92
N VAL A 354 -6.11 -47.45 18.96
CA VAL A 354 -7.12 -48.53 18.82
C VAL A 354 -8.17 -48.47 19.93
N LEU A 355 -7.77 -48.18 21.18
CA LEU A 355 -8.70 -48.05 22.31
C LEU A 355 -9.64 -46.85 22.16
N ILE A 356 -9.13 -45.71 21.71
CA ILE A 356 -9.90 -44.46 21.49
C ILE A 356 -10.82 -44.56 20.26
N GLU A 357 -10.42 -45.30 19.23
CA GLU A 357 -11.22 -45.53 18.02
C GLU A 357 -12.34 -46.56 18.21
N SER A 358 -12.24 -47.41 19.24
CA SER A 358 -13.26 -48.42 19.50
C SER A 358 -14.65 -47.81 19.72
N SER A 359 -15.66 -48.39 19.07
CA SER A 359 -17.04 -47.89 19.12
C SER A 359 -17.61 -47.91 20.53
N THR A 360 -17.21 -48.88 21.36
CA THR A 360 -17.60 -49.03 22.76
C THR A 360 -17.05 -47.89 23.61
N THR A 361 -15.78 -47.49 23.44
CA THR A 361 -15.18 -46.33 24.12
C THR A 361 -15.87 -45.03 23.69
N ILE A 362 -16.08 -44.81 22.39
CA ILE A 362 -16.75 -43.59 21.90
C ILE A 362 -18.18 -43.48 22.47
N GLN A 363 -18.96 -44.56 22.49
CA GLN A 363 -20.33 -44.55 23.00
C GLN A 363 -20.41 -44.35 24.52
N THR A 364 -19.54 -45.00 25.28
CA THR A 364 -19.50 -44.88 26.75
C THR A 364 -19.08 -43.49 27.21
N VAL A 365 -18.06 -42.91 26.57
CA VAL A 365 -17.58 -41.55 26.81
C VAL A 365 -18.65 -40.53 26.39
N LYS A 366 -19.30 -40.74 25.24
CA LYS A 366 -20.41 -39.89 24.78
C LYS A 366 -21.55 -39.82 25.79
N ALA A 367 -22.03 -40.98 26.26
CA ALA A 367 -23.12 -41.04 27.22
C ALA A 367 -22.80 -40.31 28.53
N LEU A 368 -21.53 -40.36 28.98
CA LEU A 368 -21.08 -39.62 30.17
C LEU A 368 -21.02 -38.11 29.92
N LEU A 369 -20.45 -37.68 28.80
CA LEU A 369 -20.33 -36.25 28.44
C LEU A 369 -21.69 -35.60 28.18
N ASP A 370 -22.60 -36.28 27.49
CA ASP A 370 -23.99 -35.82 27.30
C ASP A 370 -24.69 -35.66 28.67
N ARG A 371 -24.37 -36.52 29.64
CA ARG A 371 -24.88 -36.41 31.02
C ARG A 371 -24.25 -35.23 31.79
N PHE A 372 -23.00 -34.87 31.53
CA PHE A 372 -22.38 -33.66 32.09
C PHE A 372 -22.92 -32.39 31.45
N GLU A 373 -23.10 -32.37 30.12
CA GLU A 373 -23.71 -31.25 29.39
C GLU A 373 -25.15 -30.96 29.88
N THR A 374 -25.96 -31.99 30.05
CA THR A 374 -27.32 -31.85 30.61
C THR A 374 -27.31 -31.33 32.05
N ARG A 375 -26.35 -31.75 32.90
CA ARG A 375 -26.23 -31.22 34.27
C ARG A 375 -25.73 -29.78 34.31
N PHE A 376 -24.77 -29.44 33.46
CA PHE A 376 -24.20 -28.10 33.38
C PHE A 376 -25.23 -27.07 32.89
N THR A 377 -26.01 -27.42 31.86
CA THR A 377 -27.12 -26.59 31.37
C THR A 377 -28.22 -26.40 32.43
N LEU A 378 -28.56 -27.45 33.19
CA LEU A 378 -29.53 -27.36 34.30
C LEU A 378 -29.03 -26.46 35.45
N THR A 379 -27.76 -26.55 35.85
CA THR A 379 -27.18 -25.73 36.93
C THR A 379 -27.17 -24.23 36.60
N HIS A 380 -26.99 -23.87 35.33
CA HIS A 380 -27.02 -22.48 34.88
C HIS A 380 -28.43 -21.96 34.56
N SER A 381 -29.39 -22.83 34.20
CA SER A 381 -30.79 -22.42 34.00
C SER A 381 -31.50 -21.95 35.28
N ASN A 382 -31.11 -22.48 36.45
CA ASN A 382 -31.70 -22.12 37.75
C ASN A 382 -31.08 -20.88 38.41
N ALA A 383 -30.02 -20.30 37.83
CA ALA A 383 -29.31 -19.13 38.39
C ALA A 383 -29.85 -17.78 37.89
N SER A 384 -30.92 -17.75 37.07
CA SER A 384 -31.43 -16.54 36.40
C SER A 384 -32.17 -15.52 37.30
N LEU A 385 -32.00 -15.58 38.62
CA LEU A 385 -32.56 -14.60 39.56
C LEU A 385 -31.50 -13.63 40.12
N SER A 386 -30.23 -13.77 39.75
CA SER A 386 -29.17 -12.82 40.14
C SER A 386 -28.14 -12.62 39.01
N GLY A 387 -28.38 -11.64 38.14
CA GLY A 387 -27.41 -11.09 37.17
C GLY A 387 -27.07 -11.98 35.96
N PRO A 388 -26.68 -11.40 34.80
CA PRO A 388 -26.35 -12.16 33.61
C PRO A 388 -24.91 -12.70 33.70
N SER A 389 -24.70 -13.88 34.28
CA SER A 389 -23.44 -14.61 34.06
C SER A 389 -23.43 -15.11 32.61
N LYS A 390 -22.63 -14.47 31.74
CA LYS A 390 -22.45 -14.86 30.34
C LYS A 390 -21.98 -16.32 30.27
N LEU A 391 -22.75 -17.19 29.64
CA LEU A 391 -22.27 -18.50 29.19
C LEU A 391 -21.26 -18.26 28.06
N ASP A 392 -20.04 -18.78 28.16
CA ASP A 392 -19.05 -18.65 27.09
C ASP A 392 -19.57 -19.30 25.81
N ASN A 393 -19.77 -18.47 24.78
CA ASN A 393 -20.32 -18.87 23.50
C ASN A 393 -19.25 -19.55 22.63
N ILE A 394 -19.10 -20.87 22.80
CA ILE A 394 -18.13 -21.69 22.05
C ILE A 394 -18.67 -22.22 20.71
N ASP A 395 -19.89 -21.85 20.29
CA ASP A 395 -20.52 -22.37 19.07
C ASP A 395 -19.71 -22.07 17.81
N HIS A 396 -19.03 -20.93 17.79
CA HIS A 396 -18.17 -20.51 16.69
C HIS A 396 -16.91 -21.39 16.57
N LEU A 397 -16.37 -21.91 17.68
CA LEU A 397 -15.25 -22.85 17.70
C LEU A 397 -15.70 -24.25 17.25
N LEU A 398 -16.87 -24.69 17.73
CA LEU A 398 -17.43 -25.99 17.36
C LEU A 398 -17.79 -26.09 15.87
N LYS A 399 -18.29 -25.01 15.26
CA LYS A 399 -18.54 -24.94 13.82
C LYS A 399 -17.27 -25.07 12.95
N ARG A 400 -16.11 -24.68 13.47
CA ARG A 400 -14.82 -24.86 12.76
C ARG A 400 -14.32 -26.30 12.77
N LEU A 401 -14.87 -27.15 13.64
CA LEU A 401 -14.51 -28.56 13.77
C LEU A 401 -15.44 -29.50 12.99
N THR A 402 -16.59 -29.02 12.50
CA THR A 402 -17.52 -29.81 11.70
C THR A 402 -17.13 -29.81 10.22
N SER A 403 -16.81 -30.97 9.66
CA SER A 403 -16.54 -31.15 8.24
C SER A 403 -17.83 -31.07 7.39
N PRO A 404 -17.78 -30.52 6.16
CA PRO A 404 -18.91 -30.55 5.24
C PRO A 404 -19.28 -31.99 4.88
N LYS A 405 -20.55 -32.39 5.00
CA LYS A 405 -21.00 -33.74 4.64
C LYS A 405 -20.66 -34.02 3.17
N ARG A 406 -19.93 -35.12 2.94
CA ARG A 406 -19.60 -35.69 1.63
C ARG A 406 -20.88 -35.86 0.82
N LYS A 407 -21.08 -35.04 -0.21
CA LYS A 407 -22.17 -35.22 -1.19
C LYS A 407 -21.85 -36.50 -1.96
N GLY A 408 -22.51 -37.61 -1.60
CA GLY A 408 -22.28 -38.90 -2.23
C GLY A 408 -22.46 -38.83 -3.75
N ARG A 409 -21.53 -39.43 -4.50
CA ARG A 409 -21.66 -39.61 -5.97
C ARG A 409 -22.95 -40.37 -6.29
N PRO A 410 -23.69 -40.02 -7.37
CA PRO A 410 -24.80 -40.82 -7.84
C PRO A 410 -24.28 -42.10 -8.50
N SER A 411 -24.61 -43.24 -7.89
CA SER A 411 -24.46 -44.56 -8.52
C SER A 411 -25.58 -44.74 -9.54
N SER A 412 -25.20 -45.02 -10.79
CA SER A 412 -26.09 -45.36 -11.89
C SER A 412 -26.61 -46.79 -11.73
N SER A 413 -27.91 -46.96 -11.45
CA SER A 413 -28.62 -48.17 -11.87
C SER A 413 -30.15 -48.03 -11.90
N ARG A 414 -30.69 -48.34 -13.09
CA ARG A 414 -31.99 -48.98 -13.41
C ARG A 414 -33.31 -48.20 -13.30
N LYS A 415 -33.83 -47.96 -14.51
CA LYS A 415 -35.22 -47.81 -15.00
C LYS A 415 -36.35 -48.36 -14.11
N GLY A 416 -37.44 -47.58 -14.02
CA GLY A 416 -38.80 -48.12 -13.90
C GLY A 416 -39.88 -47.14 -13.38
N GLY A 417 -40.77 -46.66 -14.27
CA GLY A 417 -42.18 -46.36 -13.95
C GLY A 417 -42.56 -44.93 -13.50
N PRO A 418 -43.64 -44.33 -14.07
CA PRO A 418 -44.04 -42.94 -13.78
C PRO A 418 -45.08 -42.86 -12.66
N ARG A 419 -45.00 -41.86 -11.77
CA ARG A 419 -46.19 -41.33 -11.07
C ARG A 419 -45.99 -39.97 -10.41
N ASN A 420 -46.84 -39.05 -10.86
CA ASN A 420 -47.53 -37.94 -10.19
C ASN A 420 -46.78 -36.87 -9.39
N LYS A 421 -47.04 -35.64 -9.84
CA LYS A 421 -46.85 -34.35 -9.16
C LYS A 421 -47.41 -34.40 -7.72
N GLY A 422 -46.53 -34.15 -6.76
CA GLY A 422 -46.85 -33.70 -5.41
C GLY A 422 -45.88 -32.57 -5.05
N SER A 423 -46.42 -31.40 -4.74
CA SER A 423 -45.68 -30.22 -4.27
C SER A 423 -44.93 -30.54 -2.98
N SER A 424 -43.60 -30.65 -3.05
CA SER A 424 -42.75 -30.68 -1.87
C SER A 424 -42.48 -29.23 -1.45
N ALA A 425 -43.09 -28.83 -0.34
CA ALA A 425 -42.59 -27.74 0.47
C ALA A 425 -41.09 -27.94 0.76
N GLU A 426 -40.33 -26.85 0.74
CA GLU A 426 -39.00 -26.76 1.32
C GLU A 426 -39.08 -27.21 2.78
N ALA A 427 -38.73 -28.47 3.03
CA ALA A 427 -38.35 -28.93 4.34
C ALA A 427 -37.08 -28.17 4.70
N THR A 428 -37.21 -27.16 5.56
CA THR A 428 -36.11 -26.47 6.21
C THR A 428 -35.21 -27.54 6.83
N GLU A 429 -34.03 -27.77 6.26
CA GLU A 429 -33.00 -28.59 6.89
C GLU A 429 -32.70 -27.97 8.27
N ILE A 430 -33.17 -28.61 9.33
CA ILE A 430 -32.78 -28.26 10.69
C ILE A 430 -31.29 -28.63 10.80
N PRO A 431 -30.36 -27.67 10.99
CA PRO A 431 -28.96 -28.01 11.17
C PRO A 431 -28.81 -28.85 12.43
N ALA A 432 -28.18 -30.01 12.32
CA ALA A 432 -27.95 -30.91 13.44
C ALA A 432 -27.22 -30.16 14.57
N LYS A 433 -27.81 -30.15 15.77
CA LYS A 433 -27.25 -29.49 16.95
C LYS A 433 -25.92 -30.17 17.32
N VAL A 434 -24.82 -29.41 17.28
CA VAL A 434 -23.48 -29.89 17.67
C VAL A 434 -23.42 -29.95 19.20
N SER A 435 -23.00 -31.09 19.77
CA SER A 435 -22.82 -31.28 21.22
C SER A 435 -21.73 -30.34 21.77
N ARG A 436 -21.88 -29.81 23.00
CA ARG A 436 -20.91 -28.90 23.63
C ARG A 436 -19.53 -29.55 23.82
N TYR A 437 -19.51 -30.86 24.09
CA TYR A 437 -18.29 -31.66 24.27
C TYR A 437 -18.17 -32.75 23.19
N PRO A 438 -17.60 -32.47 22.00
CA PRO A 438 -17.38 -33.50 20.98
C PRO A 438 -16.42 -34.58 21.46
N VAL A 439 -16.90 -35.82 21.49
CA VAL A 439 -16.20 -36.99 22.06
C VAL A 439 -14.81 -37.19 21.50
N ARG A 440 -14.64 -37.06 20.17
CA ARG A 440 -13.33 -37.23 19.51
C ARG A 440 -12.32 -36.19 19.97
N VAL A 441 -12.76 -34.95 20.18
CA VAL A 441 -11.89 -33.85 20.64
C VAL A 441 -11.50 -34.06 22.11
N VAL A 442 -12.42 -34.52 22.95
CA VAL A 442 -12.12 -34.89 24.34
C VAL A 442 -11.10 -36.03 24.41
N LEU A 443 -11.25 -37.07 23.58
CA LEU A 443 -10.30 -38.19 23.56
C LEU A 443 -8.94 -37.81 22.98
N CYS A 444 -8.87 -36.85 22.04
CA CYS A 444 -7.60 -36.30 21.57
C CYS A 444 -6.77 -35.65 22.69
N ALA A 445 -7.38 -35.15 23.77
CA ALA A 445 -6.65 -34.62 24.91
C ALA A 445 -5.77 -35.69 25.58
N TYR A 446 -6.25 -36.94 25.63
CA TYR A 446 -5.46 -38.07 26.13
C TYR A 446 -4.33 -38.46 25.17
N MET A 447 -4.56 -38.38 23.85
CA MET A 447 -3.49 -38.61 22.87
C MET A 447 -2.37 -37.58 22.97
N ILE A 448 -2.73 -36.30 23.12
CA ILE A 448 -1.78 -35.19 23.31
C ILE A 448 -1.01 -35.34 24.63
N LEU A 449 -1.68 -35.80 25.69
CA LEU A 449 -1.06 -36.01 27.00
C LEU A 449 -0.08 -37.21 27.03
N GLY A 450 -0.39 -38.28 26.30
CA GLY A 450 0.41 -39.52 26.27
C GLY A 450 1.54 -39.50 25.26
N HIS A 451 1.28 -39.00 24.05
CA HIS A 451 2.19 -39.06 22.91
C HIS A 451 2.22 -37.73 22.14
N PRO A 452 2.74 -36.65 22.74
CA PRO A 452 2.82 -35.35 22.06
C PRO A 452 3.63 -35.44 20.75
N ASP A 453 4.70 -36.24 20.73
CA ASP A 453 5.59 -36.38 19.57
C ASP A 453 4.95 -37.10 18.37
N ALA A 454 3.92 -37.92 18.61
CA ALA A 454 3.18 -38.60 17.54
C ALA A 454 2.02 -37.74 16.99
N VAL A 455 1.52 -36.79 17.79
CA VAL A 455 0.39 -35.92 17.42
C VAL A 455 0.89 -34.61 16.78
N PHE A 456 2.06 -34.12 17.18
CA PHE A 456 2.62 -32.88 16.67
C PHE A 456 3.68 -33.14 15.60
N SER A 457 3.58 -32.46 14.47
CA SER A 457 4.60 -32.47 13.41
C SER A 457 5.84 -31.61 13.74
N GLY A 458 5.81 -30.85 14.85
CA GLY A 458 6.94 -30.08 15.38
C GLY A 458 6.64 -29.43 16.73
N HIS A 459 7.67 -29.06 17.49
CA HIS A 459 7.55 -28.51 18.85
C HIS A 459 7.66 -26.99 18.84
N GLY A 460 6.52 -26.31 18.99
CA GLY A 460 6.46 -24.86 19.16
C GLY A 460 5.68 -24.43 20.40
N GLU A 461 5.63 -23.12 20.66
CA GLU A 461 4.90 -22.56 21.80
C GLU A 461 3.41 -22.91 21.79
N ARG A 462 2.79 -23.04 20.61
CA ARG A 462 1.36 -23.38 20.48
C ARG A 462 1.09 -24.83 20.86
N GLU A 463 1.98 -25.72 20.44
CA GLU A 463 1.94 -27.16 20.72
C GLU A 463 2.22 -27.43 22.20
N PHE A 464 3.15 -26.67 22.81
CA PHE A 464 3.39 -26.68 24.26
C PHE A 464 2.17 -26.21 25.07
N LEU A 465 1.59 -25.05 24.71
CA LEU A 465 0.39 -24.52 25.38
C LEU A 465 -0.84 -25.42 25.20
N LEU A 466 -0.97 -26.09 24.04
CA LEU A 466 -2.01 -27.09 23.83
C LEU A 466 -1.80 -28.30 24.74
N ALA A 467 -0.59 -28.83 24.83
CA ALA A 467 -0.27 -29.95 25.72
C ALA A 467 -0.52 -29.61 27.20
N GLU A 468 -0.15 -28.39 27.64
CA GLU A 468 -0.41 -27.91 28.99
C GLU A 468 -1.92 -27.79 29.27
N SER A 469 -2.69 -27.23 28.33
CA SER A 469 -4.15 -27.12 28.45
C SER A 469 -4.86 -28.47 28.42
N ALA A 470 -4.36 -29.43 27.63
CA ALA A 470 -4.86 -30.80 27.58
C ALA A 470 -4.62 -31.53 28.90
N ALA A 471 -3.42 -31.36 29.50
CA ALA A 471 -3.10 -31.93 30.80
C ALA A 471 -4.01 -31.40 31.92
N LYS A 472 -4.22 -30.07 31.95
CA LYS A 472 -5.15 -29.42 32.90
C LYS A 472 -6.59 -29.91 32.69
N PHE A 473 -7.06 -30.00 31.45
CA PHE A 473 -8.40 -30.51 31.15
C PHE A 473 -8.61 -31.97 31.58
N VAL A 474 -7.65 -32.86 31.28
CA VAL A 474 -7.71 -34.27 31.69
C VAL A 474 -7.72 -34.39 33.22
N GLN A 475 -6.93 -33.58 33.93
CA GLN A 475 -6.90 -33.55 35.38
C GLN A 475 -8.28 -33.17 35.97
N GLU A 476 -8.92 -32.12 35.44
CA GLU A 476 -10.25 -31.69 35.91
C GLU A 476 -11.35 -32.71 35.59
N LEU A 477 -11.28 -33.39 34.43
CA LEU A 477 -12.21 -34.48 34.06
C LEU A 477 -12.09 -35.67 35.02
N GLU A 478 -10.86 -36.07 35.36
CA GLU A 478 -10.62 -37.15 36.31
C GLU A 478 -11.05 -36.80 37.74
N MET A 479 -10.81 -35.56 38.17
CA MET A 479 -11.29 -35.06 39.46
C MET A 479 -12.81 -35.03 39.51
N LEU A 480 -13.48 -34.63 38.43
CA LEU A 480 -14.95 -34.69 38.32
C LEU A 480 -15.48 -36.12 38.42
N ILE A 481 -14.83 -37.08 37.76
CA ILE A 481 -15.20 -38.51 37.83
C ILE A 481 -15.00 -39.05 39.25
N LYS A 482 -13.88 -38.72 39.91
CA LYS A 482 -13.63 -39.10 41.32
C LYS A 482 -14.70 -38.54 42.26
N VAL A 483 -15.07 -37.26 42.13
CA VAL A 483 -16.15 -36.65 42.92
C VAL A 483 -17.50 -37.37 42.73
N VAL A 484 -17.76 -37.91 41.53
CA VAL A 484 -18.97 -38.70 41.23
C VAL A 484 -18.91 -40.13 41.78
N LEU A 485 -17.72 -40.75 41.81
CA LEU A 485 -17.52 -42.12 42.28
C LEU A 485 -17.41 -42.21 43.81
N ASP A 486 -16.69 -41.27 44.45
CA ASP A 486 -16.34 -41.32 45.88
C ASP A 486 -17.38 -40.69 46.80
N GLY A 487 -18.45 -40.09 46.26
CA GLY A 487 -19.64 -39.58 46.95
C GLY A 487 -19.45 -39.15 48.42
N ARG A 488 -19.14 -37.86 48.67
CA ARG A 488 -18.99 -37.22 50.01
C ARG A 488 -18.42 -38.18 51.08
N THR A 489 -17.29 -38.81 50.81
CA THR A 489 -16.60 -39.65 51.79
C THR A 489 -15.76 -38.79 52.73
N LYS A 490 -15.91 -39.09 54.03
CA LYS A 490 -15.14 -38.52 55.12
C LYS A 490 -13.72 -39.11 55.05
N SER A 491 -12.76 -38.37 54.54
CA SER A 491 -11.34 -38.65 54.80
C SER A 491 -10.62 -37.31 54.99
N GLY A 492 -9.97 -37.18 56.15
CA GLY A 492 -9.28 -35.97 56.56
C GLY A 492 -8.02 -35.77 55.72
N SER A 493 -8.04 -34.80 54.82
CA SER A 493 -6.84 -34.19 54.27
C SER A 493 -7.12 -32.74 53.90
N VAL A 494 -6.11 -31.89 54.08
CA VAL A 494 -6.16 -30.43 54.23
C VAL A 494 -6.31 -29.71 52.88
N LEU A 495 -7.41 -29.94 52.16
CA LEU A 495 -7.80 -29.11 51.01
C LEU A 495 -9.29 -28.71 51.06
N PRO A 496 -9.65 -27.50 50.57
CA PRO A 496 -11.01 -26.98 50.67
C PRO A 496 -11.99 -27.88 49.92
N LYS A 497 -13.10 -28.22 50.58
CA LYS A 497 -14.17 -29.11 50.09
C LYS A 497 -14.77 -28.57 48.78
N GLN A 498 -14.29 -29.04 47.63
CA GLN A 498 -14.88 -28.75 46.33
C GLN A 498 -16.23 -29.46 46.19
N THR A 499 -17.27 -28.71 45.81
CA THR A 499 -18.60 -29.27 45.53
C THR A 499 -18.66 -29.81 44.10
N PHE A 500 -19.55 -30.77 43.82
CA PHE A 500 -19.77 -31.26 42.44
C PHE A 500 -20.07 -30.12 41.45
N ARG A 501 -20.76 -29.07 41.92
CA ARG A 501 -21.05 -27.87 41.11
C ARG A 501 -19.79 -27.08 40.77
N SER A 502 -18.96 -26.75 41.76
CA SER A 502 -17.70 -26.02 41.51
C SER A 502 -16.73 -26.82 40.65
N GLN A 503 -16.70 -28.15 40.80
CA GLN A 503 -15.86 -29.02 39.98
C GLN A 503 -16.38 -29.13 38.52
N LEU A 504 -17.69 -29.10 38.33
CA LEU A 504 -18.31 -29.07 36.99
C LEU A 504 -18.05 -27.73 36.27
N GLU A 505 -18.03 -26.62 37.00
CA GLU A 505 -17.66 -25.29 36.48
C GLU A 505 -16.15 -25.24 36.14
N ALA A 506 -15.27 -25.79 36.98
CA ALA A 506 -13.84 -25.92 36.69
C ALA A 506 -13.55 -26.79 35.46
N PHE A 507 -14.28 -27.91 35.32
CA PHE A 507 -14.22 -28.78 34.15
C PHE A 507 -14.61 -28.05 32.85
N ASP A 508 -15.72 -27.28 32.85
CA ASP A 508 -16.15 -26.54 31.65
C ASP A 508 -15.17 -25.40 31.30
N ALA A 509 -14.60 -24.72 32.29
CA ALA A 509 -13.57 -23.71 32.08
C ALA A 509 -12.29 -24.29 31.47
N ALA A 510 -11.83 -25.44 31.99
CA ALA A 510 -10.68 -26.16 31.44
C ALA A 510 -10.94 -26.67 30.02
N TRP A 511 -12.17 -27.14 29.75
CA TRP A 511 -12.61 -27.52 28.40
C TRP A 511 -12.57 -26.34 27.43
N CYS A 512 -13.11 -25.17 27.81
CA CYS A 512 -13.11 -24.00 26.94
C CYS A 512 -11.69 -23.54 26.59
N SER A 513 -10.78 -23.58 27.57
CA SER A 513 -9.35 -23.28 27.37
C SER A 513 -8.68 -24.29 26.42
N TYR A 514 -8.89 -25.59 26.64
CA TYR A 514 -8.38 -26.65 25.77
C TYR A 514 -8.95 -26.56 24.34
N LEU A 515 -10.26 -26.40 24.20
CA LEU A 515 -10.94 -26.31 22.90
C LEU A 515 -10.43 -25.13 22.08
N TYR A 516 -10.21 -23.97 22.71
CA TYR A 516 -9.61 -22.81 22.05
C TYR A 516 -8.21 -23.12 21.51
N ARG A 517 -7.32 -23.66 22.36
CA ARG A 517 -5.95 -24.02 21.96
C ARG A 517 -5.96 -25.11 20.88
N PHE A 518 -6.87 -26.08 20.97
CA PHE A 518 -7.04 -27.16 20.01
C PHE A 518 -7.48 -26.64 18.64
N VAL A 519 -8.47 -25.75 18.57
CA VAL A 519 -8.92 -25.15 17.31
C VAL A 519 -7.82 -24.29 16.68
N VAL A 520 -7.10 -23.50 17.47
CA VAL A 520 -5.98 -22.68 16.98
C VAL A 520 -4.88 -23.56 16.35
N TRP A 521 -4.53 -24.66 17.01
CA TRP A 521 -3.59 -25.63 16.46
C TRP A 521 -4.14 -26.30 15.19
N LYS A 522 -5.40 -26.76 15.20
CA LYS A 522 -5.98 -27.48 14.06
C LYS A 522 -6.12 -26.62 12.80
N VAL A 523 -6.34 -25.31 12.95
CA VAL A 523 -6.37 -24.37 11.81
C VAL A 523 -4.95 -24.19 11.21
N LYS A 524 -3.90 -24.14 12.04
CA LYS A 524 -2.51 -24.09 11.58
C LYS A 524 -2.15 -25.39 10.84
N ASP A 525 -2.46 -26.53 11.43
CA ASP A 525 -2.24 -27.87 10.88
C ASP A 525 -2.92 -28.04 9.50
N ALA A 526 -4.20 -27.64 9.38
CA ALA A 526 -4.93 -27.66 8.11
C ALA A 526 -4.30 -26.75 7.05
N ARG A 527 -3.77 -25.58 7.45
CA ARG A 527 -3.12 -24.63 6.54
C ARG A 527 -1.78 -25.16 6.02
N SER A 528 -0.96 -25.78 6.88
CA SER A 528 0.28 -26.42 6.46
C SER A 528 0.02 -27.54 5.45
N LEU A 529 -0.99 -28.37 5.70
CA LEU A 529 -1.38 -29.42 4.76
C LEU A 529 -1.91 -28.86 3.43
N GLU A 530 -2.67 -27.75 3.46
CA GLU A 530 -3.08 -27.04 2.25
C GLU A 530 -1.87 -26.56 1.43
N GLU A 531 -0.89 -25.92 2.08
CA GLU A 531 0.31 -25.41 1.42
C GLU A 531 1.10 -26.53 0.72
N ASP A 532 1.19 -27.71 1.35
CA ASP A 532 1.82 -28.88 0.74
C ASP A 532 1.04 -29.43 -0.47
N LEU A 533 -0.29 -29.48 -0.39
CA LEU A 533 -1.15 -29.90 -1.51
C LEU A 533 -1.09 -28.90 -2.67
N VAL A 534 -1.04 -27.60 -2.37
CA VAL A 534 -0.87 -26.53 -3.37
C VAL A 534 0.50 -26.63 -4.02
N ARG A 535 1.56 -26.84 -3.24
CA ARG A 535 2.92 -27.04 -3.75
C ARG A 535 2.99 -28.25 -4.68
N ALA A 536 2.38 -29.37 -4.30
CA ALA A 536 2.28 -30.55 -5.15
C ALA A 536 1.53 -30.25 -6.46
N ALA A 537 0.42 -29.51 -6.40
CA ALA A 537 -0.33 -29.11 -7.60
C ALA A 537 0.51 -28.22 -8.54
N CYS A 538 1.26 -27.26 -8.00
CA CYS A 538 2.16 -26.40 -8.78
C CYS A 538 3.33 -27.19 -9.40
N HIS A 539 3.90 -28.17 -8.69
CA HIS A 539 4.93 -29.05 -9.26
C HIS A 539 4.40 -29.90 -10.41
N LEU A 540 3.19 -30.45 -10.27
CA LEU A 540 2.52 -31.18 -11.35
C LEU A 540 2.28 -30.29 -12.57
N GLU A 541 1.84 -29.04 -12.36
CA GLU A 541 1.64 -28.06 -13.43
C GLU A 541 2.96 -27.72 -14.15
N LEU A 542 4.03 -27.41 -13.40
CA LEU A 542 5.36 -27.12 -13.99
C LEU A 542 5.89 -28.32 -14.78
N SER A 543 5.80 -29.52 -14.23
CA SER A 543 6.26 -30.74 -14.90
C SER A 543 5.46 -30.98 -16.19
N MET A 544 4.15 -30.75 -16.16
CA MET A 544 3.29 -30.82 -17.35
C MET A 544 3.70 -29.78 -18.39
N MET A 545 3.87 -28.51 -18.01
CA MET A 545 4.22 -27.42 -18.91
C MET A 545 5.59 -27.63 -19.58
N GLN A 546 6.58 -28.11 -18.82
CA GLN A 546 7.91 -28.47 -19.32
C GLN A 546 7.86 -29.64 -20.32
N LYS A 547 7.17 -30.75 -19.96
CA LYS A 547 7.07 -31.95 -20.81
C LYS A 547 6.21 -31.73 -22.06
N CYS A 548 5.14 -30.93 -21.95
CA CYS A 548 4.23 -30.64 -23.05
C CYS A 548 4.71 -29.50 -23.96
N LYS A 549 5.71 -28.70 -23.53
CA LYS A 549 6.26 -27.52 -24.25
C LYS A 549 5.19 -26.51 -24.66
N LEU A 550 4.28 -26.18 -23.74
CA LEU A 550 3.15 -25.28 -24.01
C LEU A 550 3.62 -23.86 -24.43
N THR A 551 2.91 -23.27 -25.38
CA THR A 551 3.05 -21.87 -25.85
C THR A 551 1.76 -21.10 -25.57
N PRO A 552 1.82 -19.77 -25.31
CA PRO A 552 0.70 -19.01 -24.77
C PRO A 552 -0.50 -18.82 -25.73
N GLU A 553 -0.35 -19.07 -27.04
CA GLU A 553 -1.36 -18.70 -28.05
C GLU A 553 -1.89 -19.86 -28.92
N GLN A 554 -1.49 -21.12 -28.67
CA GLN A 554 -2.02 -22.26 -29.45
C GLN A 554 -2.92 -23.15 -28.61
N GLU A 555 -4.23 -23.05 -28.86
CA GLU A 555 -5.18 -24.11 -28.50
C GLU A 555 -4.78 -25.40 -29.20
N ASN A 556 -4.33 -26.40 -28.42
CA ASN A 556 -4.50 -27.86 -28.54
C ASN A 556 -4.51 -28.59 -29.90
N VAL A 557 -4.10 -27.98 -31.01
CA VAL A 557 -4.09 -28.61 -32.34
C VAL A 557 -2.65 -28.99 -32.69
N GLY A 558 -2.15 -30.08 -32.10
CA GLY A 558 -0.83 -30.64 -32.45
C GLY A 558 -0.08 -31.43 -31.38
N LEU A 559 -0.68 -31.75 -30.22
CA LEU A 559 0.00 -32.55 -29.19
C LEU A 559 -0.04 -34.06 -29.53
N SER A 560 1.11 -34.73 -29.47
CA SER A 560 1.21 -36.20 -29.57
C SER A 560 0.35 -36.91 -28.51
N HIS A 561 -0.14 -38.11 -28.80
CA HIS A 561 -1.02 -38.90 -27.93
C HIS A 561 -0.48 -39.01 -26.49
N ASP A 562 0.82 -39.22 -26.33
CA ASP A 562 1.47 -39.34 -25.01
C ASP A 562 1.45 -38.04 -24.22
N LYS A 563 1.62 -36.89 -24.88
CA LYS A 563 1.53 -35.57 -24.24
C LYS A 563 0.10 -35.28 -23.78
N LYS A 564 -0.89 -35.72 -24.56
CA LYS A 564 -2.31 -35.61 -24.20
C LYS A 564 -2.66 -36.53 -23.01
N ALA A 565 -2.06 -37.72 -22.94
CA ALA A 565 -2.21 -38.61 -21.79
C ALA A 565 -1.62 -38.00 -20.50
N ILE A 566 -0.43 -37.39 -20.57
CA ILE A 566 0.19 -36.68 -19.43
C ILE A 566 -0.68 -35.50 -18.98
N GLN A 567 -1.21 -34.71 -19.93
CA GLN A 567 -2.12 -33.60 -19.62
C GLN A 567 -3.38 -34.11 -18.91
N ASN A 568 -4.02 -35.16 -19.42
CA ASN A 568 -5.20 -35.74 -18.81
C ASN A 568 -4.93 -36.26 -17.39
N GLN A 569 -3.82 -36.97 -17.18
CA GLN A 569 -3.44 -37.49 -15.85
C GLN A 569 -3.20 -36.36 -14.85
N VAL A 570 -2.44 -35.33 -15.24
CA VAL A 570 -2.17 -34.17 -14.38
C VAL A 570 -3.46 -33.41 -14.06
N THR A 571 -4.39 -33.29 -15.01
CA THR A 571 -5.69 -32.65 -14.73
C THR A 571 -6.56 -33.46 -13.77
N GLU A 572 -6.47 -34.80 -13.79
CA GLU A 572 -7.17 -35.67 -12.84
C GLU A 572 -6.54 -35.57 -11.44
N ASP A 573 -5.22 -35.61 -11.35
CA ASP A 573 -4.49 -35.49 -10.09
C ASP A 573 -4.71 -34.12 -9.46
N GLN A 574 -4.69 -33.06 -10.26
CA GLN A 574 -5.07 -31.72 -9.79
C GLN A 574 -6.51 -31.69 -9.31
N ARG A 575 -7.46 -32.34 -9.99
CA ARG A 575 -8.87 -32.43 -9.54
C ARG A 575 -8.96 -33.08 -8.15
N LEU A 576 -8.24 -34.16 -7.91
CA LEU A 576 -8.19 -34.83 -6.61
C LEU A 576 -7.55 -33.93 -5.54
N LEU A 577 -6.48 -33.21 -5.86
CA LEU A 577 -5.89 -32.22 -4.97
C LEU A 577 -6.87 -31.08 -4.67
N ARG A 578 -7.65 -30.64 -5.67
CA ARG A 578 -8.72 -29.65 -5.46
C ARG A 578 -9.77 -30.14 -4.50
N GLU A 579 -10.26 -31.36 -4.68
CA GLU A 579 -11.23 -31.95 -3.76
C GLU A 579 -10.65 -31.98 -2.34
N LYS A 580 -9.39 -32.40 -2.15
CA LYS A 580 -8.75 -32.40 -0.82
C LYS A 580 -8.63 -31.01 -0.22
N VAL A 581 -8.18 -30.01 -1.00
CA VAL A 581 -8.08 -28.61 -0.55
C VAL A 581 -9.45 -28.02 -0.21
N GLN A 582 -10.50 -28.36 -0.97
CA GLN A 582 -11.86 -27.92 -0.69
C GLN A 582 -12.39 -28.50 0.64
N HIS A 583 -12.06 -29.76 0.95
CA HIS A 583 -12.43 -30.37 2.23
C HIS A 583 -11.66 -29.79 3.42
N LEU A 584 -10.42 -29.36 3.23
CA LEU A 584 -9.57 -28.81 4.29
C LEU A 584 -9.84 -27.34 4.58
N SER A 585 -9.94 -26.52 3.52
CA SER A 585 -9.93 -25.05 3.62
C SER A 585 -11.08 -24.36 2.88
N GLY A 586 -12.02 -25.13 2.34
CA GLY A 586 -13.19 -24.62 1.61
C GLY A 586 -12.82 -23.87 0.33
N ASP A 587 -13.75 -23.06 -0.16
CA ASP A 587 -13.59 -22.30 -1.41
C ASP A 587 -12.44 -21.27 -1.34
N ALA A 588 -12.08 -20.83 -0.14
CA ALA A 588 -10.93 -19.94 0.08
C ALA A 588 -9.60 -20.63 -0.24
N GLY A 589 -9.46 -21.92 0.10
CA GLY A 589 -8.28 -22.72 -0.26
C GLY A 589 -8.20 -22.98 -1.75
N ILE A 590 -9.34 -23.24 -2.40
CA ILE A 590 -9.40 -23.40 -3.86
C ILE A 590 -8.90 -22.15 -4.59
N LYS A 591 -9.34 -20.96 -4.17
CA LYS A 591 -8.88 -19.69 -4.77
C LYS A 591 -7.37 -19.48 -4.62
N ARG A 592 -6.79 -19.83 -3.46
CA ARG A 592 -5.33 -19.74 -3.25
C ARG A 592 -4.58 -20.70 -4.14
N MET A 593 -5.06 -21.94 -4.26
CA MET A 593 -4.48 -22.92 -5.18
C MET A 593 -4.57 -22.47 -6.65
N GLU A 594 -5.69 -21.89 -7.08
CA GLU A 594 -5.86 -21.34 -8.44
C GLU A 594 -4.93 -20.16 -8.72
N SER A 595 -4.77 -19.25 -7.75
CA SER A 595 -3.82 -18.16 -7.82
C SER A 595 -2.39 -18.69 -7.95
N ALA A 596 -2.00 -19.66 -7.11
CA ALA A 596 -0.66 -20.24 -7.14
C ALA A 596 -0.38 -20.96 -8.47
N LEU A 597 -1.35 -21.68 -9.02
CA LEU A 597 -1.24 -22.29 -10.36
C LEU A 597 -1.12 -21.23 -11.46
N SER A 598 -1.83 -20.11 -11.35
CA SER A 598 -1.76 -19.01 -12.32
C SER A 598 -0.41 -18.29 -12.28
N ASP A 599 0.11 -18.00 -11.08
CA ASP A 599 1.45 -17.45 -10.88
C ASP A 599 2.54 -18.39 -11.40
N THR A 600 2.34 -19.70 -11.21
CA THR A 600 3.27 -20.72 -11.71
C THR A 600 3.31 -20.72 -13.24
N ARG A 601 2.15 -20.56 -13.90
CA ARG A 601 2.07 -20.42 -15.36
C ARG A 601 2.73 -19.14 -15.85
N SER A 602 2.47 -17.99 -15.23
CA SER A 602 3.07 -16.72 -15.65
C SER A 602 4.58 -16.74 -15.53
N ARG A 603 5.12 -17.21 -14.39
CA ARG A 603 6.57 -17.34 -14.17
C ARG A 603 7.23 -18.27 -15.18
N PHE A 604 6.56 -19.36 -15.57
CA PHE A 604 7.08 -20.26 -16.60
C PHE A 604 7.19 -19.56 -17.97
N PHE A 605 6.19 -18.77 -18.36
CA PHE A 605 6.22 -18.04 -19.62
C PHE A 605 7.23 -16.88 -19.60
N GLU A 606 7.33 -16.13 -18.49
CA GLU A 606 8.35 -15.10 -18.29
C GLU A 606 9.78 -15.68 -18.37
N ALA A 607 10.03 -16.82 -17.73
CA ALA A 607 11.35 -17.48 -17.79
C ALA A 607 11.70 -17.97 -19.21
N LYS A 608 10.69 -18.43 -19.97
CA LYS A 608 10.85 -18.83 -21.37
C LYS A 608 11.13 -17.63 -22.29
N GLU A 609 10.58 -16.46 -22.01
CA GLU A 609 10.78 -15.21 -22.77
C GLU A 609 12.16 -14.59 -22.48
N ASN A 610 12.64 -14.70 -21.24
CA ASN A 610 13.92 -14.16 -20.79
C ASN A 610 15.15 -15.04 -21.08
N GLY A 611 14.96 -16.22 -21.70
CA GLY A 611 16.05 -17.11 -22.10
C GLY A 611 16.84 -17.75 -20.96
N SER A 612 16.35 -17.72 -19.72
CA SER A 612 17.01 -18.37 -18.58
C SER A 612 16.59 -19.85 -18.47
N PRO A 613 17.54 -20.78 -18.21
CA PRO A 613 17.15 -22.15 -17.89
C PRO A 613 16.47 -22.14 -16.51
N MET A 614 15.21 -22.57 -16.47
CA MET A 614 14.56 -22.92 -15.20
C MET A 614 15.27 -24.16 -14.66
N ASP A 615 16.07 -23.99 -13.60
CA ASP A 615 16.72 -25.08 -12.91
C ASP A 615 15.68 -26.13 -12.49
N THR A 616 15.97 -27.36 -12.86
CA THR A 616 15.17 -28.54 -12.54
C THR A 616 15.44 -28.93 -11.08
N PRO A 617 14.44 -29.14 -10.22
CA PRO A 617 14.64 -29.94 -9.03
C PRO A 617 13.83 -31.22 -9.18
N VAL A 618 14.50 -32.30 -9.58
CA VAL A 618 14.09 -33.66 -9.28
C VAL A 618 15.10 -34.24 -8.30
N ALA A 619 14.59 -34.73 -7.16
CA ALA A 619 15.27 -35.34 -6.01
C ALA A 619 16.12 -34.36 -5.16
N HIS A 620 15.92 -34.20 -3.85
CA HIS A 620 15.77 -35.22 -2.83
C HIS A 620 14.82 -34.82 -1.70
N ILE A 621 14.05 -35.81 -1.23
CA ILE A 621 13.39 -35.86 0.07
C ILE A 621 14.49 -36.00 1.14
N LEU A 622 14.47 -35.17 2.20
CA LEU A 622 14.70 -35.51 3.62
C LEU A 622 14.67 -34.22 4.50
N SER A 623 13.62 -34.13 5.32
CA SER A 623 13.45 -33.73 6.74
C SER A 623 14.48 -32.86 7.55
N PRO A 624 14.04 -32.28 8.71
CA PRO A 624 14.38 -30.94 9.18
C PRO A 624 15.40 -30.88 10.34
N SER A 625 16.02 -29.72 10.57
CA SER A 625 16.71 -29.42 11.83
C SER A 625 16.46 -27.99 12.33
N LEU A 626 16.29 -27.91 13.65
CA LEU A 626 15.82 -26.81 14.48
C LEU A 626 16.76 -25.58 14.54
N PRO A 627 16.23 -24.41 14.95
CA PRO A 627 17.01 -23.24 15.37
C PRO A 627 17.44 -23.36 16.84
N GLY A 628 18.73 -23.12 17.11
CA GLY A 628 19.30 -23.02 18.45
C GLY A 628 19.84 -21.61 18.70
N SER A 629 19.21 -20.92 19.65
CA SER A 629 19.70 -19.68 20.29
C SER A 629 20.93 -19.94 21.16
N SER A 630 21.90 -19.01 21.19
CA SER A 630 22.35 -18.38 22.45
C SER A 630 23.33 -17.23 22.21
N ALA A 631 23.04 -16.13 22.89
CA ALA A 631 23.94 -15.02 23.16
C ALA A 631 24.86 -15.33 24.35
N ALA A 632 26.10 -14.82 24.31
CA ALA A 632 26.90 -14.36 25.45
C ALA A 632 28.18 -13.72 24.88
N LEU A 633 28.31 -12.40 24.89
CA LEU A 633 29.03 -11.59 25.89
C LEU A 633 30.56 -11.73 25.85
N THR A 634 31.25 -10.67 25.40
CA THR A 634 32.35 -10.04 26.17
C THR A 634 32.58 -8.60 25.69
N LEU A 635 32.22 -7.65 26.55
CA LEU A 635 32.86 -6.32 26.66
C LEU A 635 34.14 -6.47 27.49
N HIS A 636 35.17 -5.65 27.21
CA HIS A 636 36.23 -5.05 28.07
C HIS A 636 37.23 -4.41 27.05
N SER A 637 37.30 -3.09 26.80
CA SER A 637 37.67 -1.90 27.60
C SER A 637 39.19 -1.74 27.88
N GLY A 638 39.73 -0.56 27.51
CA GLY A 638 41.09 -0.03 27.82
C GLY A 638 42.00 0.01 26.59
N SER A 639 42.16 1.11 25.84
CA SER A 639 42.94 2.35 26.07
C SER A 639 44.48 2.19 26.05
N ASP A 640 45.07 3.17 25.35
CA ASP A 640 46.44 3.71 25.44
C ASP A 640 47.56 3.22 24.50
N GLU A 641 47.81 4.11 23.52
CA GLU A 641 49.06 4.84 23.30
C GLU A 641 50.29 4.22 22.60
N VAL A 642 50.75 5.03 21.62
CA VAL A 642 52.15 5.34 21.24
C VAL A 642 52.91 4.37 20.31
N GLU A 643 52.97 4.84 19.05
CA GLU A 643 54.10 5.01 18.12
C GLU A 643 55.27 4.00 17.97
N VAL A 644 55.81 4.08 16.74
CA VAL A 644 57.20 3.85 16.27
C VAL A 644 57.44 2.45 15.67
N SER A 645 58.08 2.23 14.51
CA SER A 645 58.49 2.97 13.30
C SER A 645 59.29 1.96 12.44
N GLN A 646 59.62 2.37 11.21
CA GLN A 646 60.73 1.93 10.32
C GLN A 646 60.35 0.93 9.23
N GLY A 647 60.69 1.14 7.95
CA GLY A 647 61.45 2.19 7.26
C GLY A 647 61.23 2.05 5.73
N SER A 648 61.11 3.15 4.97
CA SER A 648 62.19 3.90 4.26
C SER A 648 62.74 3.11 3.05
N LEU A 649 62.77 3.56 1.78
CA LEU A 649 63.21 4.82 1.13
C LEU A 649 62.48 4.90 -0.26
N GLY A 650 62.14 6.04 -0.87
CA GLY A 650 62.95 7.22 -1.16
C GLY A 650 62.16 8.30 -1.93
N ALA A 651 62.60 9.55 -1.74
CA ALA A 651 62.08 10.83 -2.26
C ALA A 651 62.11 10.94 -3.81
N SER A 652 61.45 11.86 -4.53
CA SER A 652 61.24 13.30 -4.28
C SER A 652 60.27 13.91 -5.32
N GLN A 653 59.52 14.94 -4.88
CA GLN A 653 58.92 16.05 -5.64
C GLN A 653 57.57 15.89 -6.42
N LYS A 654 56.54 16.45 -5.77
CA LYS A 654 55.24 16.99 -6.24
C LYS A 654 55.43 18.26 -7.14
N PRO A 655 54.39 18.89 -7.77
CA PRO A 655 52.96 18.80 -7.43
C PRO A 655 51.91 18.70 -8.59
N SER A 656 50.72 18.29 -8.17
CA SER A 656 49.36 18.69 -8.63
C SER A 656 48.94 18.51 -10.09
N ARG A 657 47.97 17.59 -10.31
CA ARG A 657 46.68 17.93 -10.92
C ARG A 657 45.62 16.86 -10.59
N VAL A 658 44.69 17.23 -9.71
CA VAL A 658 43.45 16.49 -9.45
C VAL A 658 42.33 17.17 -10.25
N VAL A 659 41.29 16.40 -10.57
CA VAL A 659 39.97 16.77 -11.11
C VAL A 659 39.84 16.74 -12.64
N ARG A 660 39.38 15.59 -13.17
CA ARG A 660 38.48 15.50 -14.33
C ARG A 660 37.79 14.13 -14.35
N SER A 661 36.60 14.05 -13.75
CA SER A 661 35.45 13.27 -14.26
C SER A 661 34.28 13.34 -13.28
N LEU A 662 33.56 14.45 -13.30
CA LEU A 662 32.18 14.52 -12.83
C LEU A 662 31.41 15.19 -13.98
N PHE A 663 30.27 14.59 -14.34
CA PHE A 663 29.44 14.87 -15.53
C PHE A 663 29.88 14.16 -16.83
N LYS A 664 29.36 12.95 -17.00
CA LYS A 664 29.14 12.35 -18.32
C LYS A 664 27.82 11.59 -18.27
N ASP A 665 26.75 12.26 -18.69
CA ASP A 665 25.54 11.59 -19.17
C ASP A 665 25.43 11.82 -20.68
N THR A 666 25.13 10.71 -21.34
CA THR A 666 25.24 10.44 -22.77
C THR A 666 24.05 10.96 -23.56
N SER A 667 24.30 11.56 -24.72
CA SER A 667 23.29 11.88 -25.72
C SER A 667 23.55 11.16 -27.06
N SER A 668 22.53 10.43 -27.54
CA SER A 668 22.20 10.08 -28.95
C SER A 668 23.18 9.18 -29.75
N SER A 669 22.83 8.28 -30.67
CA SER A 669 21.68 7.98 -31.55
C SER A 669 21.90 6.59 -32.23
N PRO A 670 20.97 6.02 -33.04
CA PRO A 670 21.28 4.87 -33.90
C PRO A 670 21.44 5.27 -35.38
N SER A 671 22.50 4.78 -36.02
CA SER A 671 22.56 4.54 -37.48
C SER A 671 23.43 3.30 -37.77
N ALA A 672 22.91 2.40 -38.61
CA ALA A 672 23.53 1.15 -39.09
C ALA A 672 24.82 1.43 -39.92
N ASP A 673 25.83 0.56 -40.07
CA ASP A 673 25.82 -0.80 -40.60
C ASP A 673 27.23 -1.44 -40.52
N ALA A 674 27.25 -2.78 -40.51
CA ALA A 674 28.24 -3.71 -41.09
C ALA A 674 29.63 -4.04 -40.44
N VAL A 675 29.64 -5.20 -39.76
CA VAL A 675 30.56 -6.38 -39.85
C VAL A 675 32.03 -6.29 -39.37
N LEU A 676 32.37 -6.90 -38.22
CA LEU A 676 33.12 -8.18 -38.09
C LEU A 676 33.37 -8.56 -36.62
N SER A 677 33.25 -9.87 -36.36
CA SER A 677 33.32 -10.60 -35.10
C SER A 677 34.59 -10.39 -34.27
N THR A 678 34.48 -10.40 -32.93
CA THR A 678 35.15 -11.39 -32.06
C THR A 678 34.75 -11.23 -30.58
N THR A 679 34.54 -12.40 -29.99
CA THR A 679 34.27 -12.76 -28.59
C THR A 679 35.13 -12.03 -27.56
N PHE A 680 34.55 -11.30 -26.60
CA PHE A 680 35.11 -11.15 -25.25
C PHE A 680 34.01 -10.93 -24.20
N LYS A 681 34.09 -11.72 -23.13
CA LYS A 681 33.28 -11.65 -21.90
C LYS A 681 33.55 -10.33 -21.16
N ASN A 682 32.52 -9.72 -20.59
CA ASN A 682 32.53 -8.83 -19.41
C ASN A 682 31.08 -8.90 -18.87
N ARG A 683 30.73 -9.29 -17.63
CA ARG A 683 31.28 -8.99 -16.29
C ARG A 683 31.43 -7.49 -16.07
N ASP A 684 30.30 -6.78 -16.02
CA ASP A 684 29.97 -5.75 -15.01
C ASP A 684 28.65 -5.05 -15.41
N SER A 685 27.56 -5.39 -14.71
CA SER A 685 26.27 -4.68 -14.79
C SER A 685 25.73 -4.36 -13.40
N ARG A 686 26.63 -3.98 -12.47
CA ARG A 686 26.28 -3.68 -11.07
C ARG A 686 26.38 -2.20 -10.70
N LEU A 687 26.66 -1.29 -11.64
CA LEU A 687 26.78 0.15 -11.36
C LEU A 687 25.60 1.01 -11.85
N GLU A 688 24.85 0.60 -12.88
CA GLU A 688 23.72 1.39 -13.41
C GLU A 688 22.42 1.28 -12.58
N SER A 689 22.29 0.30 -11.68
CA SER A 689 21.07 0.17 -10.85
C SER A 689 21.01 1.15 -9.68
N SER A 690 22.12 1.82 -9.34
CA SER A 690 22.19 2.65 -8.12
C SER A 690 21.64 4.07 -8.31
N SER A 691 21.69 4.63 -9.51
CA SER A 691 21.17 5.97 -9.83
C SER A 691 19.63 5.98 -9.89
N ASP A 692 19.04 4.95 -10.50
CA ASP A 692 17.59 4.83 -10.64
C ASP A 692 16.89 4.60 -9.29
N GLU A 693 17.50 3.81 -8.40
CA GLU A 693 16.99 3.61 -7.03
C GLU A 693 17.06 4.89 -6.19
N LYS A 694 18.10 5.71 -6.39
CA LYS A 694 18.25 6.99 -5.69
C LYS A 694 17.18 7.99 -6.15
N LEU A 695 16.98 8.14 -7.46
CA LEU A 695 15.94 9.00 -8.03
C LEU A 695 14.53 8.54 -7.64
N ALA A 696 14.28 7.23 -7.59
CA ALA A 696 13.01 6.68 -7.11
C ALA A 696 12.74 7.07 -5.65
N ARG A 697 13.76 7.01 -4.78
CA ARG A 697 13.63 7.42 -3.38
C ARG A 697 13.40 8.92 -3.22
N GLU A 698 14.08 9.75 -4.00
CA GLU A 698 13.88 11.21 -4.00
C GLU A 698 12.45 11.57 -4.44
N ASN A 699 11.92 10.90 -5.46
CA ASN A 699 10.54 11.08 -5.91
C ASN A 699 9.50 10.71 -4.84
N GLU A 700 9.72 9.62 -4.10
CA GLU A 700 8.85 9.26 -2.99
C GLU A 700 8.88 10.28 -1.85
N MET A 701 10.06 10.81 -1.51
CA MET A 701 10.20 11.87 -0.53
C MET A 701 9.42 13.11 -0.98
N LEU A 702 9.58 13.52 -2.24
CA LEU A 702 8.87 14.67 -2.82
C LEU A 702 7.34 14.49 -2.77
N VAL A 703 6.85 13.33 -3.22
CA VAL A 703 5.41 13.00 -3.17
C VAL A 703 4.91 12.97 -1.73
N ASN A 704 5.69 12.39 -0.81
CA ASN A 704 5.34 12.36 0.61
C ASN A 704 5.23 13.77 1.20
N GLU A 705 6.15 14.69 0.89
CA GLU A 705 6.07 16.07 1.36
C GLU A 705 4.84 16.80 0.83
N ILE A 706 4.58 16.72 -0.48
CA ILE A 706 3.43 17.38 -1.12
C ILE A 706 2.09 16.90 -0.53
N VAL A 707 1.97 15.60 -0.24
CA VAL A 707 0.74 15.02 0.34
C VAL A 707 0.51 15.47 1.80
N HIS A 708 1.57 15.81 2.54
CA HIS A 708 1.47 16.23 3.94
C HIS A 708 1.33 17.75 4.12
N GLU A 709 1.54 18.55 3.08
CA GLU A 709 1.51 20.01 3.18
C GLU A 709 0.09 20.59 3.03
N ASN A 710 -0.37 21.30 4.08
CA ASN A 710 -1.76 21.76 4.18
C ASN A 710 -1.92 23.29 4.38
N ARG A 711 -0.82 24.06 4.52
CA ARG A 711 -0.88 25.50 4.87
C ARG A 711 -0.19 26.45 3.87
N HIS A 712 0.77 25.98 3.06
CA HIS A 712 1.42 26.77 2.01
C HIS A 712 1.52 25.96 0.70
N ALA A 713 1.68 26.64 -0.44
CA ALA A 713 1.97 25.93 -1.68
C ALA A 713 3.40 25.41 -1.58
N PHE A 714 3.58 24.08 -1.63
CA PHE A 714 4.89 23.41 -1.56
C PHE A 714 5.93 24.05 -2.50
N ALA A 715 5.46 24.54 -3.65
CA ALA A 715 6.26 25.20 -4.66
C ALA A 715 6.94 26.49 -4.14
N ASP A 716 6.34 27.23 -3.21
CA ASP A 716 6.83 28.51 -2.69
C ASP A 716 7.94 28.36 -1.63
N SER A 717 8.10 27.17 -1.03
CA SER A 717 9.16 26.88 -0.04
C SER A 717 10.48 26.39 -0.68
N ILE A 718 10.51 26.20 -2.00
CA ILE A 718 11.70 25.77 -2.78
C ILE A 718 12.63 26.96 -3.10
N ASP A 719 12.20 28.20 -2.85
CA ASP A 719 13.01 29.40 -3.07
C ASP A 719 14.14 29.49 -2.03
N ILE A 720 15.23 28.76 -2.29
CA ILE A 720 16.56 29.11 -1.77
C ILE A 720 17.14 30.16 -2.74
N SER A 721 16.57 31.37 -2.73
CA SER A 721 17.26 32.52 -3.29
C SER A 721 18.18 33.09 -2.21
N ASN A 722 19.48 33.15 -2.52
CA ASN A 722 20.50 33.82 -1.74
C ASN A 722 20.01 35.22 -1.33
N GLY A 723 19.63 35.44 -0.05
CA GLY A 723 19.42 36.82 0.44
C GLY A 723 18.51 37.02 1.65
N ASP A 724 17.37 36.33 1.76
CA ASP A 724 16.35 36.78 2.73
C ASP A 724 16.27 35.87 3.97
N GLN A 725 16.98 36.28 5.02
CA GLN A 725 17.02 35.60 6.33
C GLN A 725 15.70 35.65 7.12
N ASN A 726 14.65 36.34 6.63
CA ASN A 726 13.43 36.59 7.42
C ASN A 726 12.20 35.72 7.06
N GLY A 727 12.34 34.73 6.16
CA GLY A 727 11.27 33.76 5.84
C GLY A 727 11.33 32.42 6.58
N PHE A 728 12.30 32.22 7.47
CA PHE A 728 12.73 30.91 7.98
C PHE A 728 11.94 30.34 9.17
N GLN A 729 10.72 30.79 9.45
CA GLN A 729 9.99 30.35 10.65
C GLN A 729 9.01 29.18 10.46
N CYS A 730 8.77 28.70 9.25
CA CYS A 730 7.86 27.57 9.00
C CYS A 730 8.52 26.39 8.26
N MET A 731 9.78 26.04 8.55
CA MET A 731 10.33 24.73 8.18
C MET A 731 11.56 24.29 8.99
N ASN A 732 11.76 24.83 10.19
CA ASN A 732 12.85 24.40 11.06
C ASN A 732 12.52 23.08 11.77
N MET A 733 12.76 21.97 11.06
CA MET A 733 13.55 20.85 11.61
C MET A 733 13.92 19.73 10.63
N PHE A 734 13.89 19.99 9.33
CA PHE A 734 14.55 19.12 8.35
C PHE A 734 15.98 19.57 8.01
N LEU A 735 16.39 20.75 8.47
CA LEU A 735 17.59 21.43 8.02
C LEU A 735 18.36 22.02 9.22
N THR A 736 19.00 21.20 10.04
CA THR A 736 20.07 21.71 10.94
C THR A 736 21.38 21.02 10.63
N VAL A 737 21.39 19.68 10.54
CA VAL A 737 22.55 18.95 9.97
C VAL A 737 22.70 19.23 8.47
N ASN A 738 21.59 19.33 7.74
CA ASN A 738 21.61 19.73 6.32
C ASN A 738 21.66 21.25 6.13
N ALA A 739 21.28 22.11 7.09
CA ALA A 739 21.43 23.56 6.93
C ALA A 739 22.89 23.97 6.99
N VAL A 740 23.66 23.50 7.97
CA VAL A 740 25.10 23.74 8.04
C VAL A 740 25.79 23.14 6.81
N PHE A 741 25.43 21.91 6.42
CA PHE A 741 25.98 21.27 5.23
C PHE A 741 25.54 21.98 3.93
N SER A 742 24.34 22.54 3.86
CA SER A 742 23.84 23.31 2.69
C SER A 742 24.39 24.73 2.63
N PHE A 743 24.66 25.35 3.78
CA PHE A 743 25.30 26.65 3.92
C PHE A 743 26.78 26.55 3.56
N GLU A 744 27.48 25.54 4.08
CA GLU A 744 28.83 25.16 3.65
C GLU A 744 28.84 24.79 2.16
N GLN A 745 27.89 23.99 1.67
CA GLN A 745 27.78 23.71 0.24
C GLN A 745 27.44 24.96 -0.58
N SER A 746 26.69 25.93 -0.06
CA SER A 746 26.38 27.17 -0.78
C SER A 746 27.64 28.03 -0.90
N LYS A 747 28.42 28.15 0.18
CA LYS A 747 29.71 28.84 0.21
C LYS A 747 30.74 28.13 -0.66
N VAL A 748 30.81 26.80 -0.60
CA VAL A 748 31.67 25.98 -1.47
C VAL A 748 31.25 26.10 -2.92
N ARG A 749 29.94 26.09 -3.22
CA ARG A 749 29.42 26.27 -4.59
C ARG A 749 29.71 27.66 -5.12
N GLU A 750 29.51 28.69 -4.32
CA GLU A 750 29.83 30.08 -4.68
C GLU A 750 31.35 30.23 -4.92
N ALA A 751 32.19 29.68 -4.04
CA ALA A 751 33.63 29.66 -4.22
C ALA A 751 34.06 28.88 -5.48
N MET A 752 33.41 27.74 -5.77
CA MET A 752 33.64 26.95 -6.99
C MET A 752 33.17 27.70 -8.25
N GLU A 753 32.03 28.39 -8.20
CA GLU A 753 31.52 29.18 -9.31
C GLU A 753 32.44 30.37 -9.58
N ASN A 754 32.90 31.07 -8.55
CA ASN A 754 33.86 32.16 -8.68
C ASN A 754 35.19 31.64 -9.24
N ALA A 755 35.74 30.54 -8.71
CA ALA A 755 36.95 29.92 -9.24
C ALA A 755 36.81 29.44 -10.70
N PHE A 756 35.61 29.00 -11.10
CA PHE A 756 35.32 28.62 -12.48
C PHE A 756 35.40 29.84 -13.42
N TRP A 757 34.74 30.95 -13.05
CA TRP A 757 34.75 32.18 -13.85
C TRP A 757 36.12 32.87 -13.85
N ASP A 758 36.84 32.84 -12.72
CA ASP A 758 38.22 33.33 -12.63
C ASP A 758 39.13 32.54 -13.57
N GLY A 759 38.98 31.21 -13.63
CA GLY A 759 39.73 30.36 -14.55
C GLY A 759 39.44 30.60 -16.03
N ILE A 760 38.23 31.08 -16.38
CA ILE A 760 37.90 31.51 -17.75
C ILE A 760 38.50 32.89 -18.03
N ALA A 761 38.41 33.82 -17.08
CA ALA A 761 39.00 35.14 -17.23
C ALA A 761 40.53 35.06 -17.36
N GLU A 762 41.19 34.14 -16.66
CA GLU A 762 42.63 33.92 -16.72
C GLU A 762 43.06 33.22 -18.02
N SER A 763 42.31 32.22 -18.52
CA SER A 763 42.63 31.55 -19.79
C SER A 763 42.54 32.47 -21.01
N MET A 764 41.76 33.54 -20.88
CA MET A 764 41.56 34.52 -21.94
C MET A 764 42.57 35.69 -21.88
N LYS A 765 43.33 35.82 -20.78
CA LYS A 765 44.40 36.82 -20.61
C LYS A 765 45.78 36.32 -21.05
N GLN A 766 45.89 35.06 -21.47
CA GLN A 766 47.12 34.44 -21.96
C GLN A 766 47.44 34.90 -23.39
N ASP A 767 48.71 34.81 -23.80
CA ASP A 767 49.19 35.22 -25.14
C ASP A 767 48.48 34.46 -26.29
N ASP A 768 47.95 33.26 -26.01
CA ASP A 768 47.08 32.47 -26.90
C ASP A 768 45.72 32.21 -26.18
N PRO A 769 44.70 33.05 -26.40
CA PRO A 769 43.42 32.93 -25.70
C PRO A 769 42.60 31.71 -26.15
N ASP A 770 42.19 30.86 -25.19
CA ASP A 770 41.35 29.69 -25.46
C ASP A 770 39.86 30.07 -25.60
N TYR A 771 39.47 30.46 -26.82
CA TYR A 771 38.08 30.79 -27.17
C TYR A 771 37.11 29.59 -27.11
N GLY A 772 37.62 28.35 -27.05
CA GLY A 772 36.80 27.13 -27.05
C GLY A 772 35.81 27.12 -25.88
N ARG A 773 36.24 27.60 -24.71
CA ARG A 773 35.42 27.63 -23.50
C ARG A 773 34.28 28.65 -23.55
N ILE A 774 34.46 29.75 -24.27
CA ILE A 774 33.40 30.75 -24.52
C ILE A 774 32.36 30.20 -25.51
N ILE A 775 32.83 29.49 -26.54
CA ILE A 775 31.94 28.84 -27.52
C ILE A 775 31.09 27.76 -26.81
N GLU A 776 31.68 27.00 -25.89
CA GLU A 776 30.95 26.03 -25.06
C GLU A 776 29.88 26.71 -24.17
N LEU A 777 30.19 27.85 -23.55
CA LEU A 777 29.21 28.60 -22.75
C LEU A 777 28.09 29.21 -23.60
N MET A 778 28.41 29.76 -24.76
CA MET A 778 27.39 30.27 -25.70
C MET A 778 26.52 29.13 -26.25
N LYS A 779 27.10 27.94 -26.43
CA LYS A 779 26.34 26.72 -26.73
C LYS A 779 25.42 26.35 -25.58
N GLU A 780 25.86 26.45 -24.33
CA GLU A 780 25.01 26.22 -23.14
C GLU A 780 23.85 27.23 -23.07
N VAL A 781 24.10 28.50 -23.38
CA VAL A 781 23.05 29.53 -23.48
C VAL A 781 22.02 29.15 -24.55
N ARG A 782 22.47 28.84 -25.78
CA ARG A 782 21.59 28.45 -26.88
C ARG A 782 20.79 27.20 -26.57
N ASP A 783 21.45 26.15 -26.10
CA ASP A 783 20.83 24.86 -25.82
C ASP A 783 19.87 25.00 -24.62
N GLY A 784 20.24 25.77 -23.59
CA GLY A 784 19.38 26.09 -22.44
C GLY A 784 18.12 26.89 -22.81
N LEU A 785 18.21 27.84 -23.73
CA LEU A 785 17.04 28.53 -24.30
C LEU A 785 16.17 27.56 -25.09
N CYS A 786 16.77 26.72 -25.94
CA CYS A 786 16.05 25.72 -26.73
C CYS A 786 15.30 24.69 -25.86
N GLU A 787 15.84 24.30 -24.69
CA GLU A 787 15.17 23.38 -23.77
C GLU A 787 13.86 23.95 -23.21
N MET A 788 13.81 25.26 -22.97
CA MET A 788 12.65 25.94 -22.39
C MET A 788 11.68 26.49 -23.44
N ALA A 789 12.17 26.75 -24.65
CA ALA A 789 11.41 27.40 -25.71
C ALA A 789 10.44 26.47 -26.45
N PRO A 790 9.30 26.99 -26.95
CA PRO A 790 8.42 26.28 -27.87
C PRO A 790 9.16 25.87 -29.16
N GLN A 791 8.68 24.80 -29.82
CA GLN A 791 9.35 24.29 -31.04
C GLN A 791 9.44 25.32 -32.17
N SER A 792 8.51 26.27 -32.23
CA SER A 792 8.51 27.37 -33.20
C SER A 792 9.70 28.33 -33.05
N TRP A 793 10.29 28.44 -31.87
CA TRP A 793 11.38 29.39 -31.58
C TRP A 793 12.76 28.77 -31.70
N LYS A 794 12.86 27.43 -31.71
CA LYS A 794 14.17 26.77 -31.77
C LYS A 794 14.96 27.18 -33.00
N GLN A 795 14.32 27.22 -34.17
CA GLN A 795 14.97 27.64 -35.40
C GLN A 795 15.46 29.09 -35.32
N GLU A 796 14.66 30.00 -34.78
CA GLU A 796 15.03 31.41 -34.56
C GLU A 796 16.21 31.54 -33.59
N ILE A 797 16.28 30.71 -32.54
CA ILE A 797 17.39 30.68 -31.58
C ILE A 797 18.68 30.13 -32.22
N PHE A 798 18.59 29.10 -33.06
CA PHE A 798 19.75 28.56 -33.80
C PHE A 798 20.30 29.54 -34.82
N GLU A 799 19.45 30.31 -35.49
CA GLU A 799 19.85 31.34 -36.46
C GLU A 799 20.44 32.57 -35.78
N ALA A 800 19.90 32.98 -34.62
CA ALA A 800 20.39 34.14 -33.88
C ALA A 800 21.67 33.85 -33.08
N ILE A 801 21.87 32.61 -32.62
CA ILE A 801 23.08 32.17 -31.89
C ILE A 801 23.81 31.11 -32.73
N ASP A 802 24.43 31.56 -33.82
CA ASP A 802 25.23 30.73 -34.71
C ASP A 802 26.65 30.55 -34.15
N LEU A 803 26.98 29.31 -33.76
CA LEU A 803 28.27 28.96 -33.18
C LEU A 803 29.40 28.93 -34.21
N ASP A 804 29.10 28.62 -35.47
CA ASP A 804 30.11 28.56 -36.53
C ASP A 804 30.57 29.97 -36.88
N ILE A 805 29.62 30.91 -36.96
CA ILE A 805 29.92 32.35 -37.13
C ILE A 805 30.65 32.91 -35.90
N LEU A 806 30.20 32.58 -34.68
CA LEU A 806 30.87 33.00 -33.45
C LEU A 806 32.32 32.49 -33.40
N THR A 807 32.57 31.24 -33.80
CA THR A 807 33.92 30.66 -33.85
C THR A 807 34.80 31.42 -34.84
N GLN A 808 34.27 31.74 -36.03
CA GLN A 808 35.02 32.53 -37.03
C GLN A 808 35.35 33.94 -36.54
N VAL A 809 34.39 34.62 -35.87
CA VAL A 809 34.59 35.98 -35.33
C VAL A 809 35.67 35.98 -34.24
N LEU A 810 35.63 35.03 -33.30
CA LEU A 810 36.63 34.95 -32.22
C LEU A 810 38.03 34.58 -32.73
N MET A 811 38.13 33.65 -33.70
CA MET A 811 39.41 33.23 -34.28
C MET A 811 40.04 34.27 -35.22
N SER A 812 39.26 35.22 -35.73
CA SER A 812 39.74 36.29 -36.62
C SER A 812 40.47 37.42 -35.89
N GLY A 813 40.41 37.48 -34.55
CA GLY A 813 41.02 38.54 -33.73
C GLY A 813 40.34 39.91 -33.86
N THR A 814 39.31 40.04 -34.71
CA THR A 814 38.44 41.23 -34.75
C THR A 814 37.44 41.10 -33.61
N HIS A 815 37.71 41.82 -32.53
CA HIS A 815 36.88 41.92 -31.33
C HIS A 815 35.55 42.64 -31.63
N ASP A 816 34.68 42.02 -32.44
CA ASP A 816 33.38 42.56 -32.85
C ASP A 816 32.38 42.52 -31.69
N MET A 817 32.45 43.58 -30.86
CA MET A 817 31.56 43.83 -29.73
C MET A 817 30.09 43.93 -30.16
N GLU A 818 29.83 44.34 -31.40
CA GLU A 818 28.48 44.57 -31.88
C GLU A 818 27.78 43.24 -32.18
N TYR A 819 28.47 42.28 -32.79
CA TYR A 819 27.93 40.96 -33.07
C TYR A 819 27.65 40.15 -31.78
N LEU A 820 28.60 40.11 -30.85
CA LEU A 820 28.44 39.44 -29.56
C LEU A 820 27.39 40.12 -28.67
N GLY A 821 27.36 41.45 -28.67
CA GLY A 821 26.32 42.23 -28.01
C GLY A 821 24.92 41.88 -28.55
N LYS A 822 24.77 41.72 -29.86
CA LYS A 822 23.51 41.30 -30.50
C LYS A 822 23.07 39.90 -30.08
N MET A 823 24.00 38.93 -29.98
CA MET A 823 23.69 37.57 -29.54
C MET A 823 23.24 37.53 -28.06
N LEU A 824 23.95 38.21 -27.17
CA LEU A 824 23.57 38.30 -25.75
C LEU A 824 22.24 39.06 -25.60
N GLN A 825 22.03 40.12 -26.36
CA GLN A 825 20.77 40.86 -26.37
C GLN A 825 19.60 39.98 -26.83
N PHE A 826 19.80 39.16 -27.86
CA PHE A 826 18.79 38.20 -28.31
C PHE A 826 18.47 37.18 -27.21
N ALA A 827 19.48 36.60 -26.55
CA ALA A 827 19.29 35.65 -25.46
C ALA A 827 18.48 36.26 -24.31
N LEU A 828 18.74 37.53 -23.97
CA LEU A 828 18.04 38.26 -22.91
C LEU A 828 16.60 38.58 -23.27
N VAL A 829 16.34 38.99 -24.51
CA VAL A 829 14.97 39.18 -25.03
C VAL A 829 14.20 37.85 -25.07
N ALA A 830 14.86 36.75 -25.43
CA ALA A 830 14.26 35.43 -25.42
C ALA A 830 13.91 34.99 -23.99
N LEU A 831 14.79 35.21 -23.01
CA LEU A 831 14.51 34.95 -21.59
C LEU A 831 13.32 35.76 -21.08
N GLN A 832 13.27 37.05 -21.42
CA GLN A 832 12.16 37.93 -21.04
C GLN A 832 10.82 37.45 -21.61
N LYS A 833 10.81 36.91 -22.84
CA LYS A 833 9.59 36.35 -23.44
C LYS A 833 9.16 35.01 -22.82
N LEU A 834 10.08 34.27 -22.20
CA LEU A 834 9.82 32.97 -21.58
C LEU A 834 9.47 33.07 -20.08
N SER A 835 9.79 34.19 -19.43
CA SER A 835 9.49 34.42 -18.01
C SER A 835 8.03 34.83 -17.77
N ALA A 836 7.56 34.70 -16.51
CA ALA A 836 6.21 35.13 -16.15
C ALA A 836 6.11 36.66 -16.07
N ALA A 837 4.93 37.20 -16.35
CA ALA A 837 4.68 38.65 -16.32
C ALA A 837 5.02 39.31 -14.96
N ALA A 838 4.96 38.57 -13.85
CA ALA A 838 5.29 39.07 -12.52
C ALA A 838 6.81 39.22 -12.27
N THR A 839 7.66 38.45 -12.98
CA THR A 839 9.13 38.49 -12.88
C THR A 839 9.76 39.31 -14.01
N GLU A 840 9.00 39.60 -15.06
CA GLU A 840 9.43 40.37 -16.24
C GLU A 840 9.94 41.77 -15.88
N ASP A 841 9.27 42.50 -14.97
CA ASP A 841 9.64 43.88 -14.64
C ASP A 841 10.92 43.95 -13.80
N LYS A 842 11.12 43.00 -12.87
CA LYS A 842 12.37 42.85 -12.11
C LYS A 842 13.54 42.47 -13.03
N MET A 843 13.29 41.57 -13.99
CA MET A 843 14.27 41.13 -15.00
C MET A 843 14.62 42.25 -15.99
N LYS A 844 13.65 43.10 -16.38
CA LYS A 844 13.91 44.30 -17.21
C LYS A 844 14.83 45.27 -16.49
N GLU A 845 14.64 45.47 -15.19
CA GLU A 845 15.46 46.39 -14.41
C GLU A 845 16.89 45.87 -14.22
N THR A 846 17.07 44.57 -13.91
CA THR A 846 18.40 43.95 -13.84
C THR A 846 19.10 43.94 -15.20
N HIS A 847 18.38 43.65 -16.28
CA HIS A 847 18.90 43.68 -17.64
C HIS A 847 19.36 45.09 -18.05
N LYS A 848 18.57 46.13 -17.72
CA LYS A 848 18.91 47.53 -17.99
C LYS A 848 20.12 47.99 -17.19
N ASN A 849 20.27 47.52 -15.95
CA ASN A 849 21.44 47.81 -15.11
C ASN A 849 22.70 47.12 -15.66
N LEU A 850 22.61 45.87 -16.11
CA LEU A 850 23.72 45.18 -16.77
C LEU A 850 24.15 45.84 -18.08
N LEU A 851 23.19 46.27 -18.91
CA LEU A 851 23.49 47.04 -20.13
C LEU A 851 24.18 48.38 -19.83
N LYS A 852 23.80 49.05 -18.74
CA LYS A 852 24.51 50.25 -18.27
C LYS A 852 25.92 49.91 -17.80
N ASP A 853 26.10 48.84 -17.02
CA ASP A 853 27.42 48.42 -16.52
C ASP A 853 28.37 48.01 -17.65
N LEU A 854 27.84 47.35 -18.70
CA LEU A 854 28.59 46.99 -19.91
C LEU A 854 28.88 48.21 -20.80
N GLY A 855 27.99 49.20 -20.83
CA GLY A 855 28.17 50.46 -21.57
C GLY A 855 29.13 51.45 -20.90
N VAL A 856 29.28 51.41 -19.57
CA VAL A 856 30.22 52.24 -18.80
C VAL A 856 31.63 51.64 -18.80
N ALA A 857 31.79 50.34 -19.07
CA ALA A 857 33.08 49.65 -19.15
C ALA A 857 33.84 49.90 -20.46
N SER A 858 33.81 51.12 -21.00
CA SER A 858 34.56 51.52 -22.21
C SER A 858 36.09 51.54 -22.03
N SER A 859 36.60 51.03 -20.90
CA SER A 859 38.01 50.98 -20.50
C SER A 859 38.44 49.63 -19.87
N GLY A 860 37.55 48.63 -19.80
CA GLY A 860 37.88 47.24 -19.38
C GLY A 860 38.13 46.31 -20.58
N SER A 861 38.83 45.19 -20.38
CA SER A 861 39.13 44.25 -21.47
C SER A 861 37.82 43.68 -22.07
N PHE A 862 37.73 43.61 -23.39
CA PHE A 862 36.62 43.02 -24.18
C PHE A 862 36.04 41.73 -23.56
N ILE A 863 36.95 40.92 -23.03
CA ILE A 863 36.73 39.61 -22.45
C ILE A 863 35.98 39.71 -21.11
N ASP A 864 36.31 40.68 -20.27
CA ASP A 864 35.67 40.86 -18.95
C ASP A 864 34.18 41.23 -19.10
N SER A 865 33.84 42.05 -20.09
CA SER A 865 32.46 42.42 -20.42
C SER A 865 31.66 41.23 -20.96
N MET A 866 32.28 40.41 -21.82
CA MET A 866 31.66 39.21 -22.36
C MET A 866 31.39 38.16 -21.27
N ILE A 867 32.37 37.91 -20.39
CA ILE A 867 32.25 36.97 -19.27
C ILE A 867 31.12 37.41 -18.32
N LYS A 868 31.03 38.71 -18.01
CA LYS A 868 29.93 39.25 -17.20
C LYS A 868 28.57 39.06 -17.85
N GLY A 869 28.45 39.31 -19.15
CA GLY A 869 27.21 39.09 -19.91
C GLY A 869 26.79 37.62 -19.93
N LEU A 870 27.73 36.71 -20.21
CA LEU A 870 27.50 35.26 -20.20
C LEU A 870 27.09 34.73 -18.84
N ARG A 871 27.80 35.14 -17.77
CA ARG A 871 27.49 34.76 -16.39
C ARG A 871 26.06 35.15 -16.03
N PHE A 872 25.66 36.36 -16.37
CA PHE A 872 24.30 36.83 -16.12
C PHE A 872 23.25 36.02 -16.88
N VAL A 873 23.43 35.83 -18.20
CA VAL A 873 22.46 35.07 -19.01
C VAL A 873 22.29 33.64 -18.50
N LEU A 874 23.39 32.96 -18.12
CA LEU A 874 23.33 31.61 -17.58
C LEU A 874 22.66 31.55 -16.19
N GLN A 875 22.90 32.55 -15.32
CA GLN A 875 22.21 32.67 -14.04
C GLN A 875 20.70 32.87 -14.22
N GLU A 876 20.29 33.71 -15.17
CA GLU A 876 18.88 33.93 -15.52
C GLU A 876 18.23 32.68 -16.15
N ILE A 877 18.94 31.94 -17.02
CA ILE A 877 18.47 30.63 -17.53
C ILE A 877 18.22 29.68 -16.36
N GLN A 878 19.14 29.58 -15.39
CA GLN A 878 18.95 28.72 -14.23
C GLN A 878 17.77 29.18 -13.35
N ALA A 879 17.60 30.49 -13.15
CA ALA A 879 16.46 31.06 -12.42
C ALA A 879 15.13 30.69 -13.09
N LEU A 880 15.05 30.85 -14.42
CA LEU A 880 13.88 30.50 -15.20
C LEU A 880 13.61 28.98 -15.19
N LYS A 881 14.65 28.12 -15.26
CA LYS A 881 14.48 26.67 -15.09
C LYS A 881 13.87 26.31 -13.73
N ARG A 882 14.25 27.00 -12.65
CA ARG A 882 13.64 26.82 -11.32
C ARG A 882 12.19 27.29 -11.32
N GLU A 883 11.89 28.44 -11.91
CA GLU A 883 10.53 28.98 -12.03
C GLU A 883 9.61 28.04 -12.81
N ILE A 884 10.05 27.53 -13.96
CA ILE A 884 9.31 26.54 -14.77
C ILE A 884 9.07 25.26 -13.94
N SER A 885 10.08 24.80 -13.20
CA SER A 885 9.95 23.61 -12.35
C SER A 885 8.94 23.84 -11.23
N LYS A 886 8.98 25.01 -10.57
CA LYS A 886 8.01 25.47 -9.56
C LYS A 886 6.59 25.49 -10.12
N ALA A 887 6.41 26.06 -11.31
CA ALA A 887 5.13 26.10 -12.02
C ALA A 887 4.62 24.69 -12.35
N ARG A 888 5.49 23.80 -12.87
CA ARG A 888 5.14 22.40 -13.15
C ARG A 888 4.72 21.66 -11.89
N ILE A 889 5.44 21.81 -10.78
CA ILE A 889 5.09 21.21 -9.48
C ILE A 889 3.73 21.73 -9.02
N LYS A 890 3.48 23.04 -9.11
CA LYS A 890 2.20 23.66 -8.74
C LYS A 890 1.02 23.15 -9.59
N ILE A 891 1.24 22.85 -10.86
CA ILE A 891 0.25 22.22 -11.75
C ILE A 891 0.00 20.75 -11.35
N MET A 892 1.04 20.03 -10.95
CA MET A 892 0.94 18.62 -10.53
C MET A 892 0.42 18.45 -9.09
N GLU A 893 0.59 19.45 -8.23
CA GLU A 893 0.27 19.41 -6.80
C GLU A 893 -1.14 18.90 -6.49
N PRO A 894 -2.23 19.34 -7.16
CA PRO A 894 -3.58 18.81 -6.91
C PRO A 894 -3.72 17.32 -7.24
N ILE A 895 -2.99 16.84 -8.25
CA ILE A 895 -2.98 15.42 -8.65
C ILE A 895 -2.23 14.59 -7.61
N ILE A 896 -1.10 15.11 -7.14
CA ILE A 896 -0.27 14.47 -6.12
C ILE A 896 -0.99 14.44 -4.76
N LYS A 897 -1.62 15.54 -4.34
CA LYS A 897 -2.47 15.60 -3.13
C LYS A 897 -3.72 14.74 -3.24
N GLY A 898 -4.15 14.43 -4.47
CA GLY A 898 -5.24 13.52 -4.76
C GLY A 898 -4.89 12.03 -4.53
N PRO A 899 -5.79 11.11 -4.93
CA PRO A 899 -5.57 9.67 -4.75
C PRO A 899 -4.33 9.14 -5.50
N GLY A 900 -3.90 9.83 -6.57
CA GLY A 900 -2.73 9.42 -7.37
C GLY A 900 -1.42 9.41 -6.59
N GLY A 901 -1.16 10.41 -5.74
CA GLY A 901 0.05 10.41 -4.90
C GLY A 901 0.01 9.34 -3.81
N LEU A 902 -1.16 9.11 -3.21
CA LEU A 902 -1.35 8.05 -2.22
C LEU A 902 -1.15 6.64 -2.83
N GLU A 903 -1.68 6.41 -4.04
CA GLU A 903 -1.47 5.14 -4.77
C GLU A 903 0.00 4.96 -5.17
N TYR A 904 0.68 6.03 -5.58
CA TYR A 904 2.11 5.99 -5.87
C TYR A 904 2.92 5.56 -4.65
N LEU A 905 2.71 6.21 -3.49
CA LEU A 905 3.38 5.85 -2.23
C LEU A 905 3.05 4.41 -1.80
N LYS A 906 1.79 3.98 -1.95
CA LYS A 906 1.36 2.62 -1.62
C LYS A 906 2.06 1.58 -2.49
N LYS A 907 2.16 1.84 -3.80
CA LYS A 907 2.85 0.95 -4.74
C LYS A 907 4.35 0.90 -4.49
N ALA A 908 4.98 2.05 -4.26
CA ALA A 908 6.40 2.15 -3.93
C ALA A 908 6.74 1.42 -2.63
N PHE A 909 5.91 1.57 -1.60
CA PHE A 909 6.05 0.84 -0.34
C PHE A 909 5.88 -0.68 -0.53
N GLY A 910 4.84 -1.11 -1.25
CA GLY A 910 4.62 -2.52 -1.56
C GLY A 910 5.72 -3.15 -2.41
N GLY A 911 6.35 -2.38 -3.31
CA GLY A 911 7.53 -2.82 -4.06
C GLY A 911 8.74 -3.12 -3.19
N ARG A 912 8.93 -2.38 -2.08
CA ARG A 912 10.08 -2.56 -1.16
C ARG A 912 9.85 -3.57 -0.06
N TYR A 913 8.66 -3.56 0.55
CA TYR A 913 8.36 -4.38 1.74
C TYR A 913 7.45 -5.57 1.46
N GLY A 914 7.00 -5.73 0.20
CA GLY A 914 6.15 -6.83 -0.24
C GLY A 914 4.70 -6.72 0.20
N SER A 915 3.96 -7.82 -0.02
CA SER A 915 2.52 -7.92 0.26
C SER A 915 2.20 -7.80 1.77
N PRO A 916 1.04 -7.22 2.15
CA PRO A 916 0.57 -7.16 3.55
C PRO A 916 0.50 -8.50 4.28
N SER A 917 0.53 -9.64 3.59
CA SER A 917 0.51 -10.97 4.23
C SER A 917 1.76 -11.30 5.04
N ASN A 918 2.91 -10.67 4.73
CA ASN A 918 4.22 -10.99 5.32
C ASN A 918 4.68 -9.95 6.37
N VAL A 919 3.75 -9.15 6.89
CA VAL A 919 4.04 -8.00 7.78
C VAL A 919 4.92 -8.34 8.99
N SER A 920 4.75 -9.51 9.61
CA SER A 920 5.53 -9.90 10.79
C SER A 920 7.02 -10.11 10.51
N THR A 921 7.39 -10.44 9.26
CA THR A 921 8.79 -10.61 8.85
C THR A 921 9.33 -9.38 8.13
N SER A 922 8.48 -8.66 7.37
CA SER A 922 8.91 -7.50 6.58
C SER A 922 8.88 -6.17 7.32
N LEU A 923 8.07 -6.04 8.39
CA LEU A 923 7.89 -4.78 9.15
C LEU A 923 8.00 -4.97 10.67
N PRO A 924 9.13 -5.51 11.19
CA PRO A 924 9.28 -5.81 12.62
C PRO A 924 9.18 -4.58 13.53
N LEU A 925 9.68 -3.41 13.11
CA LEU A 925 9.62 -2.20 13.94
C LEU A 925 8.20 -1.65 14.02
N THR A 926 7.46 -1.70 12.90
CA THR A 926 6.04 -1.32 12.85
C THR A 926 5.18 -2.22 13.74
N VAL A 927 5.43 -3.53 13.73
CA VAL A 927 4.74 -4.49 14.63
C VAL A 927 5.05 -4.18 16.09
N ARG A 928 6.32 -3.95 16.44
CA ARG A 928 6.74 -3.60 17.80
C ARG A 928 6.10 -2.29 18.28
N TRP A 929 6.06 -1.29 17.40
CA TRP A 929 5.48 0.03 17.71
C TRP A 929 3.97 -0.04 17.96
N LEU A 930 3.19 -0.68 17.09
CA LEU A 930 1.73 -0.79 17.30
C LEU A 930 1.39 -1.69 18.48
N SER A 931 2.19 -2.73 18.75
CA SER A 931 1.97 -3.64 19.88
C SER A 931 2.19 -2.95 21.23
N SER A 932 3.17 -2.04 21.34
CA SER A 932 3.43 -1.32 22.59
C SER A 932 2.33 -0.33 22.95
N VAL A 933 1.63 0.22 21.96
CA VAL A 933 0.54 1.19 22.14
C VAL A 933 -0.79 0.50 22.46
N ARG A 934 -1.00 -0.71 21.91
CA ARG A 934 -2.27 -1.43 22.01
C ARG A 934 -2.79 -1.59 23.43
N GLY A 935 -1.94 -1.94 24.38
CA GLY A 935 -2.35 -2.18 25.78
C GLY A 935 -3.01 -0.97 26.44
N SER A 936 -2.51 0.23 26.12
CA SER A 936 -3.00 1.50 26.66
C SER A 936 -4.00 2.23 25.76
N ALA A 937 -4.15 1.83 24.50
CA ALA A 937 -4.92 2.60 23.51
C ALA A 937 -6.41 2.68 23.83
N GLU A 938 -6.99 1.58 24.31
CA GLU A 938 -8.41 1.54 24.71
C GLU A 938 -8.64 2.40 25.95
N GLU A 939 -7.76 2.29 26.95
CA GLU A 939 -7.81 3.10 28.18
C GLU A 939 -7.70 4.59 27.87
N GLU A 940 -6.70 4.99 27.08
CA GLU A 940 -6.52 6.40 26.71
C GLU A 940 -7.64 6.93 25.81
N TRP A 941 -8.32 6.07 25.05
CA TRP A 941 -9.51 6.44 24.28
C TRP A 941 -10.73 6.63 25.19
N GLU A 942 -10.95 5.74 26.17
CA GLU A 942 -12.01 5.89 27.17
C GLU A 942 -11.80 7.16 28.01
N GLU A 943 -10.60 7.41 28.51
CA GLU A 943 -10.28 8.65 29.26
C GLU A 943 -10.55 9.92 28.44
N HIS A 944 -10.26 9.89 27.13
CA HIS A 944 -10.55 11.01 26.25
C HIS A 944 -12.06 11.22 26.12
N LYS A 945 -12.85 10.15 25.96
CA LYS A 945 -14.32 10.22 25.92
C LYS A 945 -14.89 10.74 27.24
N ASP A 946 -14.37 10.29 28.38
CA ASP A 946 -14.78 10.78 29.69
C ASP A 946 -14.48 12.27 29.86
N SER A 947 -13.29 12.71 29.42
CA SER A 947 -12.90 14.12 29.42
C SER A 947 -13.80 14.97 28.52
N LEU A 948 -14.16 14.46 27.33
CA LEU A 948 -15.08 15.11 26.42
C LEU A 948 -16.50 15.18 27.00
N ALA A 949 -16.99 14.11 27.64
CA ALA A 949 -18.28 14.09 28.33
C ALA A 949 -18.32 15.09 29.50
N ALA A 950 -17.24 15.19 30.28
CA ALA A 950 -17.11 16.17 31.34
C ALA A 950 -17.12 17.61 30.79
N LEU A 951 -16.41 17.88 29.68
CA LEU A 951 -16.45 19.18 29.01
C LEU A 951 -17.88 19.53 28.57
N MET A 952 -18.59 18.60 27.93
CA MET A 952 -19.98 18.81 27.51
C MET A 952 -20.92 19.10 28.69
N ALA A 953 -20.74 18.39 29.80
CA ALA A 953 -21.52 18.61 31.02
C ALA A 953 -21.27 20.00 31.63
N SER A 954 -20.03 20.51 31.57
CA SER A 954 -19.68 21.85 32.04
C SER A 954 -20.15 22.99 31.13
N GLN A 955 -20.28 22.75 29.81
CA GLN A 955 -20.81 23.75 28.88
C GLN A 955 -22.32 23.97 29.04
N SER A 956 -23.06 22.95 29.49
CA SER A 956 -24.49 23.07 29.83
C SER A 956 -24.79 23.84 31.12
N SER A 957 -23.77 24.13 31.94
CA SER A 957 -23.90 24.86 33.22
C SER A 957 -23.15 26.19 33.17
N THR A 958 -23.67 27.15 32.41
CA THR A 958 -23.16 28.53 32.37
C THR A 958 -23.55 29.27 33.65
N SER A 959 -22.84 29.07 34.77
CA SER A 959 -22.77 30.01 35.91
C SER A 959 -21.84 29.61 37.07
N GLN A 960 -20.76 28.85 36.86
CA GLN A 960 -19.75 28.66 37.92
C GLN A 960 -18.35 28.88 37.36
N GLY A 961 -17.68 29.91 37.89
CA GLY A 961 -16.34 30.35 37.51
C GLY A 961 -15.30 29.26 37.66
N LEU A 962 -14.40 29.21 36.67
CA LEU A 962 -13.24 28.33 36.63
C LEU A 962 -12.19 28.74 37.68
N PRO A 963 -11.42 27.79 38.24
CA PRO A 963 -10.46 28.06 39.32
C PRO A 963 -9.24 28.86 38.83
N PRO A 964 -8.59 29.68 39.70
CA PRO A 964 -7.40 30.45 39.35
C PRO A 964 -6.16 29.58 39.16
N SER A 965 -5.23 30.07 38.33
CA SER A 965 -3.94 29.45 37.98
C SER A 965 -3.14 29.06 39.23
N THR A 966 -2.85 27.77 39.39
CA THR A 966 -2.21 27.20 40.58
C THR A 966 -0.71 27.50 40.65
N ALA A 967 -0.29 28.19 41.71
CA ALA A 967 1.09 28.20 42.19
C ALA A 967 1.44 26.85 42.85
N LEU A 968 2.72 26.45 42.80
CA LEU A 968 3.24 25.22 43.39
C LEU A 968 3.03 25.23 44.92
N LYS A 969 1.99 24.56 45.42
CA LYS A 969 1.86 24.25 46.85
C LYS A 969 2.20 22.79 47.12
N THR A 970 3.26 22.56 47.89
CA THR A 970 3.61 21.29 48.50
C THR A 970 2.75 21.06 49.74
N GLY A 971 1.80 20.13 49.66
CA GLY A 971 1.12 19.52 50.81
C GLY A 971 -0.05 20.30 51.43
N GLY A 972 -1.21 19.64 51.57
CA GLY A 972 -2.32 20.10 52.42
C GLY A 972 -3.70 20.05 51.76
N LYS A 973 -4.67 19.40 52.43
CA LYS A 973 -6.08 19.24 52.02
C LYS A 973 -6.76 20.58 51.71
N VAL A 974 -7.61 20.59 50.70
CA VAL A 974 -8.48 21.71 50.27
C VAL A 974 -9.52 22.05 51.36
N PRO A 975 -9.66 23.32 51.76
CA PRO A 975 -10.93 23.85 52.25
C PRO A 975 -11.55 24.80 51.23
N THR A 976 -12.82 24.53 50.92
CA THR A 976 -13.76 25.41 50.22
C THR A 976 -14.01 26.69 51.02
N SER A 977 -13.72 27.87 50.46
CA SER A 977 -14.43 29.10 50.82
C SER A 977 -14.44 30.09 49.65
N SER A 978 -15.65 30.51 49.30
CA SER A 978 -16.01 31.49 48.28
C SER A 978 -15.49 32.90 48.59
N ASN A 979 -14.91 33.57 47.58
CA ASN A 979 -15.14 35.00 47.37
C ASN A 979 -14.96 35.37 45.89
N LYS A 980 -15.90 36.17 45.38
CA LYS A 980 -16.12 36.53 43.98
C LYS A 980 -15.05 37.52 43.49
N PHE A 981 -14.50 37.30 42.29
CA PHE A 981 -13.88 38.33 41.45
C PHE A 981 -13.98 37.90 39.97
N GLU A 982 -14.56 38.76 39.13
CA GLU A 982 -14.57 38.62 37.66
C GLU A 982 -13.29 39.24 37.05
N PRO A 983 -12.74 38.64 35.98
CA PRO A 983 -11.91 39.36 35.01
C PRO A 983 -12.55 39.42 33.62
N THR A 984 -12.40 40.61 33.04
CA THR A 984 -12.91 41.14 31.78
C THR A 984 -12.40 40.40 30.53
N PHE A 985 -13.31 40.08 29.61
CA PHE A 985 -13.04 39.67 28.24
C PHE A 985 -12.32 40.79 27.46
N TYR A 986 -11.32 40.45 26.65
CA TYR A 986 -10.81 41.31 25.57
C TYR A 986 -11.13 40.69 24.19
N PRO A 987 -11.31 41.52 23.14
CA PRO A 987 -12.17 41.23 22.00
C PRO A 987 -11.47 40.48 20.87
N GLN A 988 -12.23 39.62 20.18
CA GLN A 988 -11.89 39.12 18.85
C GLN A 988 -11.92 40.26 17.82
N VAL A 989 -10.87 40.39 17.02
CA VAL A 989 -10.90 41.16 15.76
C VAL A 989 -11.46 40.25 14.67
N SER A 990 -12.74 40.44 14.38
CA SER A 990 -13.42 39.86 13.23
C SER A 990 -13.26 40.77 12.01
N THR A 991 -12.40 40.41 11.07
CA THR A 991 -12.44 40.99 9.73
C THR A 991 -13.43 40.18 8.90
N THR A 992 -14.69 40.63 8.88
CA THR A 992 -15.68 40.21 7.89
C THR A 992 -15.89 41.39 6.95
N GLY A 993 -15.51 41.21 5.69
CA GLY A 993 -15.73 42.15 4.61
C GLY A 993 -15.66 41.38 3.30
N ASP A 994 -16.85 41.15 2.73
CA ASP A 994 -17.14 40.66 1.39
C ASP A 994 -16.72 39.23 1.02
N ILE A 995 -17.71 38.34 0.97
CA ILE A 995 -18.16 37.63 -0.24
C ILE A 995 -19.56 37.09 0.10
N PHE A 996 -20.56 37.96 -0.04
CA PHE A 996 -21.95 37.54 -0.18
C PHE A 996 -22.21 37.47 -1.69
N LEU A 997 -21.92 36.31 -2.31
CA LEU A 997 -22.52 35.83 -3.56
C LEU A 997 -21.75 34.59 -4.06
N ALA A 998 -22.26 33.40 -3.74
CA ALA A 998 -22.28 32.20 -4.62
C ALA A 998 -22.62 30.95 -3.80
N LYS A 999 -23.85 30.91 -3.28
CA LYS A 999 -24.48 29.65 -2.88
C LYS A 999 -25.25 29.13 -4.08
N LEU A 1000 -24.60 28.35 -4.95
CA LEU A 1000 -25.28 27.46 -5.91
C LEU A 1000 -24.29 26.48 -6.57
N TYR A 1001 -24.63 25.19 -6.45
CA TYR A 1001 -24.10 23.98 -7.11
C TYR A 1001 -22.98 23.14 -6.45
N LEU A 1002 -23.38 21.90 -6.15
CA LEU A 1002 -22.66 20.62 -5.97
C LEU A 1002 -21.95 20.30 -4.62
N PRO A 1003 -22.14 19.09 -4.04
CA PRO A 1003 -21.52 18.69 -2.78
C PRO A 1003 -20.20 17.94 -3.03
N LEU A 1004 -19.07 18.58 -2.72
CA LEU A 1004 -17.80 17.92 -2.45
C LEU A 1004 -17.15 18.62 -1.25
N GLU A 1005 -17.08 17.92 -0.11
CA GLU A 1005 -16.41 18.39 1.10
C GLU A 1005 -14.89 18.43 0.88
N LEU A 1006 -14.33 19.60 0.60
CA LEU A 1006 -12.93 19.94 0.90
C LEU A 1006 -12.78 21.46 0.91
N THR A 1007 -12.13 21.96 1.96
CA THR A 1007 -11.58 23.32 2.19
C THR A 1007 -12.46 24.37 2.88
N SER A 1008 -12.50 24.33 4.24
CA SER A 1008 -12.19 25.49 5.10
C SER A 1008 -11.90 25.07 6.56
N GLY A 1009 -10.63 25.10 6.97
CA GLY A 1009 -10.13 25.26 8.36
C GLY A 1009 -10.51 24.23 9.43
N GLY A 1010 -9.79 23.11 9.54
CA GLY A 1010 -9.79 22.23 10.72
C GLY A 1010 -9.47 20.75 10.43
N GLN A 1011 -8.62 20.11 11.26
CA GLN A 1011 -8.43 18.66 11.19
C GLN A 1011 -9.53 17.93 11.96
N PRO A 1012 -10.09 16.82 11.41
CA PRO A 1012 -11.24 16.14 11.94
C PRO A 1012 -10.91 15.29 13.19
N GLU A 1013 -11.94 15.16 14.01
CA GLU A 1013 -11.99 14.28 15.18
C GLU A 1013 -11.79 12.81 14.78
N CYS A 1014 -11.16 12.05 15.69
CA CYS A 1014 -11.04 10.61 15.56
C CYS A 1014 -12.39 9.94 15.82
N LYS A 1015 -12.84 9.07 14.92
CA LYS A 1015 -14.15 8.39 15.02
C LYS A 1015 -14.15 7.15 15.93
N GLY A 1016 -13.03 6.87 16.59
CA GLY A 1016 -12.85 5.64 17.39
C GLY A 1016 -12.56 4.39 16.54
N GLU A 1017 -12.16 4.55 15.28
CA GLU A 1017 -11.70 3.43 14.47
C GLU A 1017 -10.40 2.87 15.04
N LYS A 1018 -10.34 1.56 15.29
CA LYS A 1018 -9.23 0.92 16.01
C LYS A 1018 -7.84 1.25 15.43
N ILE A 1019 -7.70 1.26 14.11
CA ILE A 1019 -6.42 1.57 13.44
C ILE A 1019 -6.08 3.06 13.58
N ASP A 1020 -7.05 3.95 13.35
CA ASP A 1020 -6.84 5.40 13.46
C ASP A 1020 -6.43 5.79 14.89
N VAL A 1021 -7.10 5.25 15.91
CA VAL A 1021 -6.74 5.46 17.32
C VAL A 1021 -5.32 4.96 17.61
N LEU A 1022 -4.98 3.74 17.18
CA LEU A 1022 -3.65 3.16 17.40
C LEU A 1022 -2.54 3.97 16.73
N VAL A 1023 -2.75 4.42 15.48
CA VAL A 1023 -1.76 5.19 14.74
C VAL A 1023 -1.59 6.58 15.36
N ARG A 1024 -2.68 7.28 15.67
CA ARG A 1024 -2.63 8.62 16.30
C ARG A 1024 -1.95 8.58 17.67
N LEU A 1025 -2.35 7.66 18.54
CA LEU A 1025 -1.72 7.49 19.86
C LEU A 1025 -0.28 7.01 19.73
N GLY A 1026 0.01 6.12 18.78
CA GLY A 1026 1.36 5.64 18.54
C GLY A 1026 2.30 6.73 18.06
N LEU A 1027 1.82 7.64 17.21
CA LEU A 1027 2.59 8.79 16.75
C LEU A 1027 2.86 9.76 17.89
N LEU A 1028 1.84 10.05 18.71
CA LEU A 1028 1.98 10.89 19.89
C LEU A 1028 3.01 10.29 20.87
N LYS A 1029 2.88 9.01 21.24
CA LYS A 1029 3.83 8.34 22.13
C LYS A 1029 5.25 8.29 21.56
N LEU A 1030 5.40 8.24 20.23
CA LEU A 1030 6.70 8.26 19.58
C LEU A 1030 7.38 9.62 19.73
N VAL A 1031 6.66 10.73 19.51
CA VAL A 1031 7.22 12.09 19.62
C VAL A 1031 7.30 12.60 21.07
N SER A 1032 6.59 11.98 22.00
CA SER A 1032 6.64 12.34 23.44
C SER A 1032 7.76 11.66 24.22
N LYS A 1033 8.59 10.83 23.59
CA LYS A 1033 9.77 10.25 24.26
C LYS A 1033 10.82 11.32 24.52
N ILE A 1034 11.52 11.18 25.64
CA ILE A 1034 12.66 12.04 26.01
C ILE A 1034 13.84 11.77 25.07
N GLU A 1035 14.11 10.50 24.78
CA GLU A 1035 15.13 10.09 23.82
C GLU A 1035 14.77 10.56 22.41
N GLY A 1036 15.78 11.08 21.71
CA GLY A 1036 15.59 11.54 20.34
C GLY A 1036 15.20 10.41 19.39
N ILE A 1037 14.29 10.71 18.47
CA ILE A 1037 13.93 9.76 17.40
C ILE A 1037 15.18 9.53 16.53
N ASN A 1038 15.60 8.27 16.45
CA ASN A 1038 16.69 7.80 15.59
C ASN A 1038 16.13 7.13 14.33
N ASN A 1039 16.79 7.33 13.18
CA ASN A 1039 16.33 6.78 11.89
C ASN A 1039 16.32 5.24 11.87
N GLU A 1040 17.20 4.59 12.64
CA GLU A 1040 17.30 3.13 12.72
C GLU A 1040 16.16 2.47 13.49
N ASN A 1041 15.64 3.15 14.51
CA ASN A 1041 14.58 2.63 15.40
C ASN A 1041 13.17 3.07 15.00
N LEU A 1042 13.06 3.88 13.93
CA LEU A 1042 11.79 4.39 13.45
C LEU A 1042 11.00 3.29 12.72
N PRO A 1043 9.68 3.16 12.94
CA PRO A 1043 8.84 2.23 12.19
C PRO A 1043 9.02 2.40 10.68
N GLU A 1044 9.09 1.30 9.95
CA GLU A 1044 9.35 1.31 8.51
C GLU A 1044 8.30 2.13 7.75
N THR A 1045 7.04 2.12 8.20
CA THR A 1045 5.94 2.94 7.65
C THR A 1045 6.10 4.44 7.87
N LEU A 1046 7.02 4.87 8.74
CA LEU A 1046 7.22 6.28 9.08
C LEU A 1046 8.56 6.84 8.59
N LYS A 1047 9.38 6.05 7.89
CA LYS A 1047 10.73 6.47 7.46
C LYS A 1047 10.75 7.77 6.64
N LEU A 1048 9.79 7.96 5.75
CA LEU A 1048 9.67 9.20 4.95
C LEU A 1048 9.30 10.43 5.82
N ASN A 1049 8.79 10.21 7.04
CA ASN A 1049 8.36 11.24 7.98
C ASN A 1049 9.37 11.52 9.11
N PHE A 1050 10.58 10.95 9.06
CA PHE A 1050 11.57 11.06 10.14
C PHE A 1050 11.81 12.50 10.60
N SER A 1051 12.08 13.40 9.65
CA SER A 1051 12.38 14.81 9.92
C SER A 1051 11.21 15.58 10.51
N ARG A 1052 10.01 15.38 9.94
CA ARG A 1052 8.76 15.95 10.44
C ARG A 1052 8.48 15.50 11.87
N LEU A 1053 8.65 14.21 12.18
CA LEU A 1053 8.43 13.70 13.53
C LEU A 1053 9.48 14.20 14.52
N ARG A 1054 10.74 14.31 14.08
CA ARG A 1054 11.78 14.97 14.87
C ARG A 1054 11.37 16.41 15.17
N SER A 1055 10.92 17.16 14.17
CA SER A 1055 10.45 18.55 14.30
C SER A 1055 9.42 18.70 15.40
N ILE A 1056 8.39 17.85 15.34
CA ILE A 1056 7.34 17.82 16.35
C ILE A 1056 7.87 17.46 17.74
N GLN A 1057 8.80 16.50 17.85
CA GLN A 1057 9.41 16.15 19.12
C GLN A 1057 10.16 17.34 19.76
N SER A 1058 10.94 18.11 18.99
CA SER A 1058 11.58 19.31 19.53
C SER A 1058 10.58 20.37 19.93
N GLN A 1059 9.56 20.64 19.11
CA GLN A 1059 8.52 21.61 19.47
C GLN A 1059 7.80 21.21 20.75
N LEU A 1060 7.54 19.91 20.95
CA LEU A 1060 6.97 19.39 22.20
C LEU A 1060 7.91 19.61 23.39
N GLN A 1061 9.20 19.35 23.22
CA GLN A 1061 10.23 19.61 24.24
C GLN A 1061 10.33 21.10 24.57
N LYS A 1062 10.29 21.99 23.57
CA LYS A 1062 10.23 23.44 23.77
C LYS A 1062 9.00 23.85 24.58
N ILE A 1063 7.81 23.29 24.29
CA ILE A 1063 6.60 23.54 25.09
C ILE A 1063 6.79 23.11 26.55
N ILE A 1064 7.43 21.96 26.80
CA ILE A 1064 7.73 21.50 28.17
C ILE A 1064 8.70 22.46 28.87
N VAL A 1065 9.76 22.89 28.18
CA VAL A 1065 10.73 23.86 28.71
C VAL A 1065 10.02 25.17 29.04
N ILE A 1066 9.29 25.77 28.09
CA ILE A 1066 8.56 27.03 28.29
C ILE A 1066 7.55 26.89 29.44
N SER A 1067 6.78 25.80 29.48
CA SER A 1067 5.78 25.56 30.55
C SER A 1067 6.44 25.44 31.93
N THR A 1068 7.56 24.74 32.03
CA THR A 1068 8.33 24.62 33.28
C THR A 1068 8.93 25.96 33.67
N SER A 1069 9.44 26.70 32.70
CA SER A 1069 10.02 28.02 32.93
C SER A 1069 8.97 29.05 33.37
N MET A 1070 7.74 28.98 32.86
CA MET A 1070 6.60 29.75 33.35
C MET A 1070 6.29 29.47 34.83
N LEU A 1071 6.32 28.19 35.24
CA LEU A 1071 6.06 27.81 36.63
C LEU A 1071 7.14 28.34 37.58
N VAL A 1072 8.41 28.23 37.19
CA VAL A 1072 9.54 28.75 37.99
C VAL A 1072 9.52 30.29 38.03
N LEU A 1073 9.23 30.96 36.92
CA LEU A 1073 9.09 32.42 36.87
C LEU A 1073 7.97 32.89 37.82
N ARG A 1074 6.79 32.27 37.76
CA ARG A 1074 5.68 32.58 38.68
C ARG A 1074 6.07 32.37 40.13
N GLN A 1075 6.78 31.27 40.44
CA GLN A 1075 7.25 30.99 41.80
C GLN A 1075 8.29 32.03 42.28
N SER A 1076 9.19 32.47 41.40
CA SER A 1076 10.19 33.49 41.72
C SER A 1076 9.56 34.85 41.96
N LEU A 1077 8.60 35.27 41.11
CA LEU A 1077 7.85 36.52 41.30
C LEU A 1077 7.09 36.55 42.64
N LEU A 1078 6.47 35.43 43.03
CA LEU A 1078 5.80 35.28 44.33
C LEU A 1078 6.76 35.31 45.51
N SER A 1079 8.00 34.84 45.34
CA SER A 1079 9.02 34.89 46.39
C SER A 1079 9.64 36.28 46.59
N LYS A 1080 9.66 37.11 45.53
CA LYS A 1080 10.26 38.45 45.55
C LYS A 1080 9.32 39.57 46.00
N SER A 1081 8.02 39.46 45.73
CA SER A 1081 7.09 40.55 45.99
C SER A 1081 5.81 40.09 46.68
N SER A 1082 5.59 40.59 47.89
CA SER A 1082 4.31 40.47 48.60
C SER A 1082 3.17 41.31 47.96
N TYR A 1083 3.46 42.18 46.98
CA TYR A 1083 2.52 43.20 46.47
C TYR A 1083 2.45 43.32 44.93
N ILE A 1084 2.75 42.27 44.15
CA ILE A 1084 2.48 42.28 42.69
C ILE A 1084 0.98 42.08 42.43
N ASN A 1085 0.35 43.00 41.69
CA ASN A 1085 -1.01 42.84 41.17
C ASN A 1085 -1.09 41.63 40.21
N PRO A 1086 -2.08 40.71 40.35
CA PRO A 1086 -2.26 39.56 39.46
C PRO A 1086 -2.23 39.88 37.96
N SER A 1087 -2.77 41.04 37.52
CA SER A 1087 -2.73 41.44 36.12
C SER A 1087 -1.33 41.81 35.63
N SER A 1088 -0.52 42.44 36.49
CA SER A 1088 0.87 42.78 36.21
C SER A 1088 1.75 41.53 36.19
N MET A 1089 1.46 40.54 37.05
CA MET A 1089 2.14 39.23 37.04
C MET A 1089 1.90 38.50 35.72
N GLU A 1090 0.66 38.45 35.25
CA GLU A 1090 0.32 37.74 34.01
C GLU A 1090 0.89 38.47 32.77
N TYR A 1091 0.99 39.80 32.80
CA TYR A 1091 1.69 40.59 31.77
C TYR A 1091 3.19 40.24 31.69
N ILE A 1092 3.89 40.24 32.83
CA ILE A 1092 5.33 39.87 32.90
C ILE A 1092 5.51 38.44 32.39
N VAL A 1093 4.72 37.48 32.88
CA VAL A 1093 4.81 36.07 32.47
C VAL A 1093 4.57 35.91 30.97
N THR A 1094 3.56 36.58 30.41
CA THR A 1094 3.23 36.44 28.98
C THR A 1094 4.33 37.01 28.08
N ASN A 1095 4.91 38.16 28.43
CA ASN A 1095 5.99 38.76 27.65
C ASN A 1095 7.31 38.00 27.79
N SER A 1096 7.65 37.57 29.00
CA SER A 1096 8.77 36.66 29.26
C SER A 1096 8.65 35.35 28.48
N VAL A 1097 7.44 34.80 28.35
CA VAL A 1097 7.19 33.60 27.54
C VAL A 1097 7.40 33.87 26.06
N LYS A 1098 6.90 34.99 25.53
CA LYS A 1098 7.15 35.36 24.13
C LYS A 1098 8.64 35.49 23.85
N ALA A 1099 9.39 36.19 24.71
CA ALA A 1099 10.83 36.36 24.57
C ALA A 1099 11.60 35.03 24.64
N VAL A 1100 11.28 34.14 25.59
CA VAL A 1100 11.90 32.81 25.67
C VAL A 1100 11.50 31.92 24.49
N THR A 1101 10.28 32.07 23.99
CA THR A 1101 9.81 31.36 22.80
C THR A 1101 10.61 31.79 21.57
N GLU A 1102 10.82 33.09 21.37
CA GLU A 1102 11.65 33.64 20.30
C GLU A 1102 13.12 33.22 20.43
N LEU A 1103 13.67 33.20 21.66
CA LEU A 1103 15.03 32.71 21.92
C LEU A 1103 15.18 31.23 21.53
N LEU A 1104 14.26 30.37 21.98
CA LEU A 1104 14.28 28.93 21.69
C LEU A 1104 14.03 28.61 20.21
N ASP A 1105 13.38 29.50 19.45
CA ASP A 1105 13.15 29.31 18.01
C ASP A 1105 14.26 29.89 17.13
N SER A 1106 15.07 30.82 17.64
CA SER A 1106 16.17 31.47 16.90
C SER A 1106 17.55 30.86 17.15
N VAL A 1107 17.79 30.31 18.34
CA VAL A 1107 19.08 29.75 18.75
C VAL A 1107 18.97 28.24 18.95
N GLU A 1108 19.91 27.47 18.37
CA GLU A 1108 19.89 26.00 18.43
C GLU A 1108 20.27 25.45 19.83
N ASP A 1109 21.29 26.02 20.47
CA ASP A 1109 21.86 25.54 21.73
C ASP A 1109 21.62 26.53 22.88
N VAL A 1110 20.36 26.71 23.27
CA VAL A 1110 20.00 27.63 24.35
C VAL A 1110 20.30 27.04 25.73
N GLY A 1111 21.15 27.72 26.49
CA GLY A 1111 21.45 27.36 27.87
C GLY A 1111 20.36 27.79 28.87
N ILE A 1112 20.28 27.13 30.02
CA ILE A 1112 19.37 27.53 31.12
C ILE A 1112 19.67 28.97 31.59
N ILE A 1113 20.95 29.36 31.57
CA ILE A 1113 21.39 30.70 31.97
C ILE A 1113 20.78 31.77 31.04
N GLU A 1114 20.81 31.55 29.73
CA GLU A 1114 20.25 32.47 28.72
C GLU A 1114 18.73 32.61 28.87
N ILE A 1115 18.03 31.51 29.18
CA ILE A 1115 16.58 31.53 29.49
C ILE A 1115 16.31 32.41 30.72
N VAL A 1116 17.12 32.26 31.77
CA VAL A 1116 16.99 33.06 32.99
C VAL A 1116 17.29 34.52 32.70
N GLU A 1117 18.33 34.84 31.93
CA GLU A 1117 18.64 36.21 31.55
C GLU A 1117 17.47 36.90 30.84
N LYS A 1118 16.81 36.20 29.91
CA LYS A 1118 15.59 36.69 29.25
C LYS A 1118 14.43 36.97 30.19
N PHE A 1119 14.32 36.28 31.31
CA PHE A 1119 13.29 36.59 32.31
C PHE A 1119 13.56 37.89 33.06
N TYR A 1120 14.83 38.20 33.32
CA TYR A 1120 15.18 39.41 34.06
C TYR A 1120 15.16 40.69 33.19
N GLU A 1121 15.11 40.58 31.85
CA GLU A 1121 14.86 41.73 30.96
C GLU A 1121 13.53 42.45 31.27
N PHE A 1122 12.53 41.71 31.77
CA PHE A 1122 11.16 42.24 32.03
C PHE A 1122 10.87 42.47 33.51
N MET A 1123 11.85 42.25 34.41
CA MET A 1123 11.69 42.36 35.86
C MET A 1123 12.28 43.65 36.45
N GLU A 1124 12.33 44.74 35.67
CA GLU A 1124 12.96 46.02 36.06
C GLU A 1124 12.60 46.48 37.50
N GLY A 1125 13.65 46.57 38.33
CA GLY A 1125 13.60 47.11 39.69
C GLY A 1125 15.02 47.34 40.21
N SER A 1126 15.24 48.43 40.95
CA SER A 1126 16.56 48.84 41.48
C SER A 1126 17.05 47.90 42.60
N GLU A 1127 17.44 46.68 42.26
CA GLU A 1127 18.05 45.74 43.20
C GLU A 1127 19.59 45.83 43.14
N ASP A 1128 20.24 45.65 44.31
CA ASP A 1128 21.69 45.50 44.41
C ASP A 1128 22.17 44.41 43.44
N ALA A 1129 23.26 44.67 42.69
CA ALA A 1129 23.77 43.76 41.66
C ALA A 1129 24.04 42.33 42.20
N GLU A 1130 24.48 42.22 43.47
CA GLU A 1130 24.72 40.94 44.14
C GLU A 1130 23.43 40.16 44.42
N LYS A 1131 22.35 40.85 44.83
CA LYS A 1131 21.03 40.21 45.07
C LYS A 1131 20.38 39.76 43.77
N LEU A 1132 20.53 40.55 42.71
CA LEU A 1132 20.06 40.20 41.38
C LEU A 1132 20.76 38.93 40.87
N GLN A 1133 22.08 38.85 41.03
CA GLN A 1133 22.87 37.69 40.61
C GLN A 1133 22.53 36.42 41.42
N ALA A 1134 22.42 36.53 42.75
CA ALA A 1134 22.00 35.41 43.60
C ALA A 1134 20.60 34.90 43.20
N SER A 1135 19.69 35.81 42.84
CA SER A 1135 18.34 35.46 42.39
C SER A 1135 18.31 34.77 41.01
N LYS A 1136 19.19 35.19 40.09
CA LYS A 1136 19.38 34.49 38.80
C LYS A 1136 19.89 33.07 39.01
N GLU A 1137 20.87 32.89 39.90
CA GLU A 1137 21.44 31.58 40.22
C GLU A 1137 20.41 30.64 40.87
N VAL A 1138 19.59 31.13 41.80
CA VAL A 1138 18.47 30.37 42.38
C VAL A 1138 17.48 29.92 41.31
N MET A 1139 17.10 30.82 40.39
CA MET A 1139 16.19 30.49 39.30
C MET A 1139 16.78 29.46 38.34
N ALA A 1140 18.06 29.60 37.96
CA ALA A 1140 18.76 28.65 37.12
C ALA A 1140 18.82 27.25 37.76
N ASN A 1141 19.12 27.18 39.06
CA ASN A 1141 19.14 25.94 39.82
C ASN A 1141 17.74 25.29 39.94
N MET A 1142 16.69 26.11 40.12
CA MET A 1142 15.31 25.64 40.12
C MET A 1142 14.89 25.07 38.76
N LEU A 1143 15.26 25.73 37.64
CA LEU A 1143 15.00 25.25 36.29
C LEU A 1143 15.77 23.97 35.99
N LEU A 1144 17.07 23.93 36.29
CA LEU A 1144 17.91 22.75 36.08
C LEU A 1144 17.36 21.53 36.82
N LYS A 1145 16.91 21.73 38.06
CA LYS A 1145 16.28 20.66 38.84
C LYS A 1145 14.92 20.25 38.25
N SER A 1146 14.07 21.21 37.91
CA SER A 1146 12.71 20.98 37.42
C SER A 1146 12.64 20.40 36.00
N LEU A 1147 13.73 20.50 35.22
CA LEU A 1147 13.85 19.91 33.88
C LEU A 1147 14.57 18.55 33.87
N ARG A 1148 15.06 18.09 35.02
CA ARG A 1148 15.74 16.80 35.13
C ARG A 1148 14.73 15.66 35.05
N ALA A 1149 15.05 14.62 34.28
CA ALA A 1149 14.22 13.41 34.19
C ALA A 1149 13.99 12.79 35.58
N GLY A 1150 12.75 12.45 35.89
CA GLY A 1150 12.33 11.92 37.20
C GLY A 1150 12.00 12.97 38.26
N ASP A 1151 12.17 14.27 37.98
CA ASP A 1151 11.65 15.32 38.86
C ASP A 1151 10.11 15.38 38.79
N PRO A 1152 9.38 15.48 39.92
CA PRO A 1152 7.93 15.49 39.92
C PRO A 1152 7.31 16.69 39.19
N VAL A 1153 8.03 17.81 39.06
CA VAL A 1153 7.59 18.96 38.26
C VAL A 1153 7.66 18.61 36.78
N PHE A 1154 8.79 18.03 36.34
CA PHE A 1154 8.98 17.58 34.96
C PHE A 1154 7.88 16.57 34.56
N GLU A 1155 7.65 15.53 35.37
CA GLU A 1155 6.65 14.49 35.10
C GLU A 1155 5.23 15.05 35.03
N ARG A 1156 4.89 16.02 35.90
CA ARG A 1156 3.57 16.64 35.89
C ARG A 1156 3.35 17.53 34.66
N VAL A 1157 4.36 18.32 34.28
CA VAL A 1157 4.29 19.20 33.11
C VAL A 1157 4.28 18.38 31.82
N SER A 1158 5.18 17.40 31.69
CA SER A 1158 5.25 16.53 30.52
C SER A 1158 3.96 15.74 30.32
N LEU A 1159 3.35 15.21 31.39
CA LEU A 1159 2.05 14.56 31.33
C LEU A 1159 0.93 15.52 30.92
N ALA A 1160 0.90 16.74 31.47
CA ALA A 1160 -0.11 17.73 31.10
C ALA A 1160 -0.01 18.12 29.62
N VAL A 1161 1.21 18.32 29.12
CA VAL A 1161 1.47 18.60 27.70
C VAL A 1161 1.08 17.40 26.83
N TYR A 1162 1.44 16.17 27.22
CA TYR A 1162 1.03 14.94 26.54
C TYR A 1162 -0.50 14.83 26.44
N VAL A 1163 -1.21 15.03 27.54
CA VAL A 1163 -2.67 14.94 27.58
C VAL A 1163 -3.32 16.08 26.78
N ALA A 1164 -2.74 17.28 26.77
CA ALA A 1164 -3.22 18.38 25.95
C ALA A 1164 -3.09 18.07 24.45
N VAL A 1165 -1.92 17.56 24.01
CA VAL A 1165 -1.73 17.14 22.61
C VAL A 1165 -2.62 15.95 22.27
N ARG A 1166 -2.76 14.95 23.16
CA ARG A 1166 -3.70 13.83 22.99
C ARG A 1166 -5.12 14.32 22.75
N SER A 1167 -5.55 15.31 23.54
CA SER A 1167 -6.89 15.89 23.44
C SER A 1167 -7.12 16.56 22.08
N ALA A 1168 -6.12 17.26 21.56
CA ALA A 1168 -6.17 17.87 20.23
C ALA A 1168 -6.07 16.84 19.09
N VAL A 1169 -5.20 15.82 19.22
CA VAL A 1169 -4.99 14.77 18.20
C VAL A 1169 -6.24 13.88 18.05
N LEU A 1170 -6.91 13.55 19.15
CA LEU A 1170 -8.14 12.75 19.14
C LEU A 1170 -9.40 13.60 18.93
N GLY A 1171 -9.48 14.76 19.56
CA GLY A 1171 -10.64 15.67 19.55
C GLY A 1171 -10.64 16.73 18.44
N GLY A 1172 -9.72 16.65 17.48
CA GLY A 1172 -9.62 17.60 16.37
C GLY A 1172 -9.09 18.99 16.80
N THR A 1173 -8.80 19.85 15.81
CA THR A 1173 -8.00 21.07 16.06
C THR A 1173 -8.80 22.36 16.27
N VAL A 1174 -10.12 22.35 16.05
CA VAL A 1174 -10.94 23.57 16.03
C VAL A 1174 -11.95 23.64 17.18
N ALA A 1175 -12.60 22.53 17.54
CA ALA A 1175 -13.70 22.52 18.49
C ALA A 1175 -13.31 21.86 19.82
N HIS A 1176 -13.67 20.59 20.02
CA HIS A 1176 -13.54 19.89 21.30
C HIS A 1176 -12.09 19.71 21.73
N GLY A 1177 -11.20 19.33 20.80
CA GLY A 1177 -9.80 19.10 21.11
C GLY A 1177 -9.04 20.36 21.55
N ARG A 1178 -9.33 21.53 20.96
CA ARG A 1178 -8.77 22.82 21.39
C ARG A 1178 -9.19 23.18 22.81
N ASN A 1179 -10.48 23.11 23.10
CA ASN A 1179 -11.02 23.43 24.42
C ASN A 1179 -10.47 22.47 25.49
N LEU A 1180 -10.43 21.16 25.21
CA LEU A 1180 -9.83 20.18 26.11
C LEU A 1180 -8.35 20.44 26.34
N ALA A 1181 -7.57 20.68 25.29
CA ALA A 1181 -6.15 21.01 25.40
C ALA A 1181 -5.91 22.24 26.28
N GLU A 1182 -6.70 23.30 26.09
CA GLU A 1182 -6.60 24.52 26.89
C GLU A 1182 -6.94 24.26 28.37
N THR A 1183 -7.99 23.49 28.66
CA THR A 1183 -8.35 23.17 30.06
C THR A 1183 -7.28 22.38 30.78
N VAL A 1184 -6.54 21.53 30.07
CA VAL A 1184 -5.43 20.73 30.63
C VAL A 1184 -4.21 21.62 30.84
N LEU A 1185 -3.81 22.43 29.85
CA LEU A 1185 -2.68 23.35 29.96
C LEU A 1185 -2.89 24.40 31.05
N ARG A 1186 -4.12 24.85 31.27
CA ARG A 1186 -4.46 25.79 32.35
C ARG A 1186 -4.11 25.25 33.74
N ARG A 1187 -4.16 23.93 33.95
CA ARG A 1187 -3.78 23.28 35.23
C ARG A 1187 -2.29 23.40 35.56
N VAL A 1188 -1.45 23.60 34.54
CA VAL A 1188 -0.01 23.85 34.68
C VAL A 1188 0.35 25.31 34.35
N GLY A 1189 -0.65 26.19 34.24
CA GLY A 1189 -0.44 27.61 33.94
C GLY A 1189 0.06 27.90 32.52
N ALA A 1190 -0.02 26.96 31.59
CA ALA A 1190 0.56 27.06 30.24
C ALA A 1190 -0.50 27.28 29.13
N ALA A 1191 -1.68 27.84 29.47
CA ALA A 1191 -2.79 28.02 28.52
C ALA A 1191 -2.41 28.85 27.29
N VAL A 1192 -1.46 29.78 27.42
CA VAL A 1192 -0.93 30.62 26.31
C VAL A 1192 -0.28 29.77 25.20
N LEU A 1193 0.14 28.54 25.49
CA LEU A 1193 0.77 27.63 24.51
C LEU A 1193 -0.22 26.76 23.74
N VAL A 1194 -1.54 26.97 23.90
CA VAL A 1194 -2.56 26.13 23.24
C VAL A 1194 -2.43 26.14 21.71
N ASP A 1195 -2.13 27.28 21.09
CA ASP A 1195 -2.00 27.37 19.63
C ASP A 1195 -0.83 26.51 19.12
N ARG A 1196 0.31 26.49 19.83
CA ARG A 1196 1.44 25.60 19.49
C ARG A 1196 1.09 24.11 19.65
N VAL A 1197 0.33 23.76 20.69
CA VAL A 1197 -0.19 22.39 20.86
C VAL A 1197 -1.10 21.99 19.70
N ILE A 1198 -1.92 22.93 19.20
CA ILE A 1198 -2.81 22.70 18.07
C ILE A 1198 -2.03 22.52 16.76
N GLU A 1199 -0.99 23.31 16.53
CA GLU A 1199 -0.09 23.15 15.37
C GLU A 1199 0.59 21.77 15.36
N ILE A 1200 1.09 21.32 16.51
CA ILE A 1200 1.65 19.97 16.66
C ILE A 1200 0.59 18.91 16.33
N ALA A 1201 -0.61 19.05 16.90
CA ALA A 1201 -1.69 18.09 16.68
C ALA A 1201 -2.12 18.03 15.21
N GLU A 1202 -2.17 19.16 14.51
CA GLU A 1202 -2.50 19.18 13.07
C GLU A 1202 -1.54 18.33 12.25
N VAL A 1203 -0.23 18.50 12.47
CA VAL A 1203 0.79 17.73 11.75
C VAL A 1203 0.67 16.24 12.07
N LEU A 1204 0.49 15.88 13.35
CA LEU A 1204 0.32 14.47 13.75
C LEU A 1204 -0.96 13.83 13.15
N ILE A 1205 -2.07 14.58 13.07
CA ILE A 1205 -3.31 14.09 12.45
C ILE A 1205 -3.12 13.87 10.94
N ILE A 1206 -2.42 14.78 10.25
CA ILE A 1206 -2.13 14.63 8.83
C ILE A 1206 -1.26 13.39 8.59
N VAL A 1207 -0.18 13.22 9.36
CA VAL A 1207 0.68 12.03 9.27
C VAL A 1207 -0.11 10.75 9.53
N ALA A 1208 -0.99 10.74 10.54
CA ALA A 1208 -1.84 9.59 10.83
C ALA A 1208 -2.76 9.22 9.66
N LYS A 1209 -3.41 10.23 9.04
CA LYS A 1209 -4.31 10.02 7.89
C LYS A 1209 -3.61 9.52 6.65
N VAL A 1210 -2.49 10.16 6.29
CA VAL A 1210 -1.71 9.76 5.11
C VAL A 1210 -1.15 8.36 5.33
N SER A 1211 -0.60 8.10 6.51
CA SER A 1211 -0.09 6.79 6.87
C SER A 1211 -1.19 5.71 6.87
N GLY A 1212 -2.38 6.01 7.40
CA GLY A 1212 -3.53 5.11 7.34
C GLY A 1212 -4.00 4.82 5.90
N SER A 1213 -3.89 5.81 5.00
CA SER A 1213 -4.27 5.66 3.59
C SER A 1213 -3.25 4.84 2.78
N VAL A 1214 -1.95 5.08 3.02
CA VAL A 1214 -0.85 4.39 2.32
C VAL A 1214 -0.61 2.99 2.89
N HIS A 1215 -0.57 2.87 4.23
CA HIS A 1215 -0.14 1.65 4.94
C HIS A 1215 -1.28 0.88 5.64
N GLY A 1216 -2.53 1.32 5.51
CA GLY A 1216 -3.68 0.76 6.24
C GLY A 1216 -3.87 -0.76 6.10
N GLU A 1217 -3.58 -1.33 4.93
CA GLU A 1217 -3.64 -2.79 4.72
C GLU A 1217 -2.58 -3.55 5.54
N TRP A 1218 -1.37 -3.00 5.67
CA TRP A 1218 -0.33 -3.58 6.52
C TRP A 1218 -0.70 -3.42 8.00
N TYR A 1219 -1.21 -2.26 8.41
CA TYR A 1219 -1.68 -2.03 9.78
C TYR A 1219 -2.81 -2.98 10.18
N LEU A 1220 -3.78 -3.23 9.29
CA LEU A 1220 -4.86 -4.18 9.55
C LEU A 1220 -4.32 -5.60 9.81
N GLN A 1221 -3.28 -6.00 9.08
CA GLN A 1221 -2.63 -7.30 9.29
C GLN A 1221 -1.83 -7.34 10.60
N VAL A 1222 -1.13 -6.26 10.98
CA VAL A 1222 -0.52 -6.17 12.33
C VAL A 1222 -1.59 -6.32 13.40
N VAL A 1223 -2.73 -5.64 13.24
CA VAL A 1223 -3.78 -5.62 14.25
C VAL A 1223 -4.48 -6.97 14.39
N ASN A 1224 -4.56 -7.75 13.31
CA ASN A 1224 -5.21 -9.07 13.28
C ASN A 1224 -4.29 -10.23 13.66
N ASN A 1225 -2.98 -10.12 13.41
CA ASN A 1225 -2.00 -11.20 13.63
C ASN A 1225 -1.34 -11.17 15.02
N VAL A 1226 -1.51 -10.07 15.76
CA VAL A 1226 -1.13 -9.91 17.18
C VAL A 1226 -2.40 -9.76 18.01
#